data_AF-A0A1D6QSN0-F1
#
_entry.id   AF-A0A1D6QSN0-F1
#
_cell.length_a   1.000
_cell.length_b   1.000
_cell.length_c   1.000
_cell.angle_alpha   90.00
_cell.angle_beta   90.00
_cell.angle_gamma   90.00
#
_symmetry.space_group_name_H-M   'P 1'
#
loop_
_entity.id
_entity.type
_entity.pdbx_description
1 polymer ?
#
loop_
_entity_poly.entity_id
_entity_poly.type
_entity_poly.pdbx_seq_one_letter_code
_entity_poly.pdbx_strand_id
1 'polypeptide(L)'
;MHFVKAFKDWEPGYIEQSIDHESLSDDTILGCSTGHPSEVILILIQEISQITSSITESSSCPESSANISELLGDLGLNAEGLTILECLTILTRSVHNCKVFSYYGGVQKVTALLKAAVVKLKTLTSLLAADEQLSNKTVENMRTMQKVLVYIVTIISNFMDLEPNTTRISQFILNSSRHTLSSNYLATVAPNTSKSMVFDRNWQKKAIVSVMEAGGVNWLVELLRVIRRLNLKEQWTDLSLHFITLYSLRSTISENVRAQNHFRSIGGLEVLLDGLGLPSSKFSVSKQSFVPSDERSGILQLQILYLEILREAVFGNVNNLQFLCENGRIHKFANSICWPAFMLQEYHQQKILNAQAILKADKESTGPSPTLESFSNPVDILDTSEWNEYSVKLSITLCSFLLPPKEIKYCPAPTDVTQISLSISLAYWEQCARWIIKVLSTVFPCMKACASETDLPNHIRILANTMQHYMLCTFRKVLISAPALLKSFREEGLWDLIFSEKFFYFGSSLDYIQQNDQLIDAPKSIDSKSFSETDVNVLQAEAISFLEFAATLNENSNNLPECLALVGALEHCTYDPGLAGGIVKSFHVILQLATEQTLASFKSIDVLTRVLKVACLQAQEIRKLSQDDLNQNGSQSRNAQTTYSDERIKNTCAFVKLAFNLFKEYATISDIGRITVLCNANCIECLFDLFQEEYLRKHILEQVLALFRLPSSSAQHHAAKMLLCSKYLETFTRAKEKEKAFAELSIDLLVNMREVIMIDRVYYQNLFRNGECFLHIVSLLNGTFDEAVGEQLVLNVLRTLTALLAENDESKAAFRLLVGAGYQTLQSLLLDFCKWIPSPKLLDALLDMLVDGTFDINEKATIKNEDVIMLLINVLQKSSTSLQHYGLMVLQQLLKGSITNRTSCFRAGLLSFLLDWFKVEKGNDIVMKIAEIIQIIGGHSICGKDIRKFFALLRDEEIIAKQQHSSLLLTSVSHMLKEKGPEAFFEFSGHDSGIEIKSSVQWPYNKGLSFCCWLRVESFPEKGLMGLYSFFTENGKGCLAMIGNNTLIYESVNPKHQCVLLSLSLPIKQWKFLCVTHTIGRTFSGGSQLRCYVDGDLVSSEKCRYTKVNELMTRCSVGTELMPIGEEPSSLGFENTLAFTGQMGPVYAFSDALSPEQIRGIYNLGPSYMYSFLGD
;
A
#
# COMPACT_ATOMS: atom_id res chain seq x y z
N MET A 1 -39.16 -10.70 -69.43
CA MET A 1 -40.31 -11.52 -68.97
C MET A 1 -39.98 -13.01 -68.88
N HIS A 2 -39.88 -13.77 -70.00
CA HIS A 2 -39.61 -15.22 -69.93
C HIS A 2 -38.31 -15.57 -69.18
N PHE A 3 -37.23 -14.81 -69.40
CA PHE A 3 -35.97 -14.95 -68.67
C PHE A 3 -36.15 -14.89 -67.15
N VAL A 4 -36.81 -13.83 -66.65
CA VAL A 4 -37.10 -13.68 -65.21
C VAL A 4 -37.91 -14.86 -64.68
N LYS A 5 -38.96 -15.32 -65.38
CA LYS A 5 -39.74 -16.50 -64.96
C LYS A 5 -38.93 -17.81 -64.91
N ALA A 6 -37.92 -17.97 -65.77
CA ALA A 6 -37.10 -19.17 -65.82
C ALA A 6 -35.92 -19.16 -64.84
N PHE A 7 -35.39 -17.98 -64.49
CA PHE A 7 -34.15 -17.82 -63.72
C PHE A 7 -34.31 -17.01 -62.41
N LYS A 8 -35.54 -16.72 -61.95
CA LYS A 8 -35.77 -15.93 -60.72
C LYS A 8 -35.01 -16.50 -59.52
N ASP A 9 -35.16 -17.80 -59.32
CA ASP A 9 -34.66 -18.56 -58.17
C ASP A 9 -33.33 -19.27 -58.49
N TRP A 10 -32.64 -18.85 -59.56
CA TRP A 10 -31.36 -19.42 -59.99
C TRP A 10 -30.19 -18.90 -59.14
N GLU A 11 -29.39 -19.84 -58.62
CA GLU A 11 -28.09 -19.62 -57.99
C GLU A 11 -27.00 -20.39 -58.79
N PRO A 12 -25.76 -19.87 -58.89
CA PRO A 12 -24.67 -20.56 -59.58
C PRO A 12 -24.16 -21.78 -58.79
N GLY A 13 -24.13 -22.95 -59.42
CA GLY A 13 -23.55 -24.17 -58.84
C GLY A 13 -22.05 -24.27 -59.10
N TYR A 14 -21.27 -24.65 -58.07
CA TYR A 14 -19.84 -24.95 -58.22
C TYR A 14 -19.63 -26.41 -58.64
N ILE A 15 -18.73 -26.62 -59.62
CA ILE A 15 -18.16 -27.93 -59.96
C ILE A 15 -16.73 -27.95 -59.42
N GLU A 16 -16.35 -29.03 -58.72
CA GLU A 16 -14.95 -29.29 -58.38
C GLU A 16 -14.15 -29.58 -59.67
N GLN A 17 -13.32 -28.64 -60.11
CA GLN A 17 -12.40 -28.88 -61.21
C GLN A 17 -11.23 -29.75 -60.73
N SER A 18 -11.31 -31.05 -60.98
CA SER A 18 -10.12 -31.88 -61.10
C SER A 18 -9.37 -31.54 -62.39
N ILE A 19 -8.05 -31.63 -62.32
CA ILE A 19 -7.09 -31.26 -63.36
C ILE A 19 -7.21 -32.21 -64.55
N ASP A 20 -7.23 -31.66 -65.77
CA ASP A 20 -6.26 -32.07 -66.79
C ASP A 20 -6.09 -31.00 -67.89
N HIS A 21 -4.86 -30.86 -68.36
CA HIS A 21 -4.49 -29.94 -69.43
C HIS A 21 -4.75 -30.57 -70.79
N GLU A 22 -5.49 -29.87 -71.67
CA GLU A 22 -5.26 -29.99 -73.11
C GLU A 22 -5.54 -28.68 -73.85
N SER A 23 -4.75 -28.43 -74.89
CA SER A 23 -4.69 -27.16 -75.62
C SER A 23 -5.80 -27.02 -76.66
N LEU A 24 -6.56 -25.91 -76.62
CA LEU A 24 -7.45 -25.49 -77.70
C LEU A 24 -7.44 -23.97 -77.90
N SER A 25 -7.83 -23.55 -79.11
CA SER A 25 -7.48 -22.28 -79.76
C SER A 25 -8.31 -21.05 -79.37
N ASP A 26 -7.72 -19.88 -79.61
CA ASP A 26 -8.06 -18.52 -79.15
C ASP A 26 -9.42 -17.92 -79.60
N ASP A 27 -10.34 -18.69 -80.21
CA ASP A 27 -11.53 -18.12 -80.89
C ASP A 27 -12.84 -18.93 -80.70
N THR A 28 -13.00 -19.60 -79.55
CA THR A 28 -14.24 -20.35 -79.23
C THR A 28 -14.80 -20.02 -77.85
N ILE A 29 -15.87 -19.22 -77.81
CA ILE A 29 -16.70 -19.02 -76.61
C ILE A 29 -17.60 -20.25 -76.41
N LEU A 30 -17.04 -21.30 -75.81
CA LEU A 30 -17.80 -22.43 -75.28
C LEU A 30 -18.05 -22.22 -73.79
N GLY A 31 -19.34 -22.10 -73.43
CA GLY A 31 -19.76 -21.77 -72.08
C GLY A 31 -19.50 -22.91 -71.08
N CYS A 32 -18.90 -22.57 -69.95
CA CYS A 32 -18.97 -23.42 -68.75
C CYS A 32 -20.38 -23.36 -68.16
N SER A 33 -20.83 -24.46 -67.54
CA SER A 33 -22.20 -24.72 -67.12
C SER A 33 -22.67 -23.92 -65.90
N THR A 34 -22.78 -22.59 -66.02
CA THR A 34 -23.70 -21.65 -65.30
C THR A 34 -23.42 -20.17 -65.68
N GLY A 35 -23.07 -19.91 -66.94
CA GLY A 35 -23.08 -18.56 -67.54
C GLY A 35 -24.30 -18.35 -68.44
N HIS A 36 -24.82 -17.12 -68.52
CA HIS A 36 -25.81 -16.78 -69.55
C HIS A 36 -25.10 -16.40 -70.86
N PRO A 37 -25.72 -16.58 -72.05
CA PRO A 37 -25.06 -16.32 -73.33
C PRO A 37 -24.55 -14.87 -73.44
N SER A 38 -23.35 -14.70 -74.00
CA SER A 38 -22.69 -13.40 -74.09
C SER A 38 -23.51 -12.39 -74.90
N GLU A 39 -24.26 -12.87 -75.89
CA GLU A 39 -25.19 -12.11 -76.72
C GLU A 39 -26.34 -11.54 -75.88
N VAL A 40 -26.89 -12.35 -74.95
CA VAL A 40 -27.97 -11.92 -74.04
C VAL A 40 -27.46 -10.87 -73.06
N ILE A 41 -26.23 -11.05 -72.54
CA ILE A 41 -25.56 -10.07 -71.68
C ILE A 41 -25.32 -8.76 -72.46
N LEU A 42 -24.84 -8.84 -73.70
CA LEU A 42 -24.56 -7.68 -74.55
C LEU A 42 -25.81 -6.91 -74.95
N ILE A 43 -26.92 -7.58 -75.27
CA ILE A 43 -28.23 -6.95 -75.50
C ILE A 43 -28.68 -6.18 -74.24
N LEU A 44 -28.66 -6.82 -73.07
CA LEU A 44 -29.04 -6.17 -71.81
C LEU A 44 -28.13 -4.98 -71.45
N ILE A 45 -26.85 -5.01 -71.84
CA ILE A 45 -25.92 -3.87 -71.74
C ILE A 45 -26.25 -2.75 -72.73
N GLN A 46 -26.83 -3.02 -73.90
CA GLN A 46 -27.31 -1.99 -74.82
C GLN A 46 -28.58 -1.32 -74.27
N GLU A 47 -29.52 -2.09 -73.72
CA GLU A 47 -30.75 -1.59 -73.10
C GLU A 47 -30.50 -0.64 -71.92
N ILE A 48 -29.44 -0.85 -71.12
CA ILE A 48 -29.04 0.09 -70.04
C ILE A 48 -28.86 1.52 -70.56
N SER A 49 -28.37 1.70 -71.80
CA SER A 49 -28.21 3.03 -72.39
C SER A 49 -29.57 3.68 -72.72
N GLN A 50 -30.57 2.91 -73.18
CA GLN A 50 -31.93 3.40 -73.42
C GLN A 50 -32.64 3.76 -72.11
N ILE A 51 -32.50 2.94 -71.08
CA ILE A 51 -33.01 3.24 -69.72
C ILE A 51 -32.36 4.54 -69.19
N THR A 52 -31.07 4.76 -69.47
CA THR A 52 -30.36 5.97 -69.05
C THR A 52 -30.84 7.22 -69.80
N SER A 53 -31.11 7.13 -71.12
CA SER A 53 -31.67 8.25 -71.88
C SER A 53 -33.08 8.60 -71.39
N SER A 54 -33.97 7.63 -71.20
CA SER A 54 -35.34 7.90 -70.69
C SER A 54 -35.33 8.58 -69.30
N ILE A 55 -34.40 8.22 -68.42
CA ILE A 55 -34.24 8.87 -67.11
C ILE A 55 -33.67 10.29 -67.25
N THR A 56 -32.81 10.58 -68.23
CA THR A 56 -32.20 11.90 -68.42
C THR A 56 -33.04 12.87 -69.27
N GLU A 57 -33.74 12.42 -70.30
CA GLU A 57 -34.65 13.23 -71.12
C GLU A 57 -35.80 13.79 -70.26
N SER A 58 -36.30 13.00 -69.31
CA SER A 58 -37.26 13.46 -68.30
C SER A 58 -36.69 14.46 -67.26
N SER A 59 -35.46 14.97 -67.45
CA SER A 59 -34.84 16.02 -66.63
C SER A 59 -34.48 17.30 -67.40
N SER A 60 -34.58 17.31 -68.73
CA SER A 60 -34.24 18.47 -69.57
C SER A 60 -35.47 19.34 -69.86
N CYS A 61 -35.85 20.19 -68.89
CA CYS A 61 -36.70 21.34 -69.17
C CYS A 61 -36.45 22.49 -68.17
N PRO A 62 -35.47 23.38 -68.42
CA PRO A 62 -35.34 24.64 -67.72
C PRO A 62 -36.17 25.74 -68.41
N GLU A 63 -36.90 26.49 -67.59
CA GLU A 63 -37.39 27.87 -67.81
C GLU A 63 -38.53 28.13 -68.83
N SER A 64 -39.53 28.88 -68.35
CA SER A 64 -40.56 29.64 -69.11
C SER A 64 -41.70 28.90 -69.84
N SER A 65 -42.70 28.42 -69.09
CA SER A 65 -44.12 28.76 -69.35
C SER A 65 -45.03 28.37 -68.18
N ALA A 66 -45.99 29.22 -67.84
CA ALA A 66 -46.93 28.98 -66.75
C ALA A 66 -48.11 28.11 -67.21
N ASN A 67 -48.03 26.79 -66.98
CA ASN A 67 -49.18 25.87 -66.82
C ASN A 67 -48.69 24.49 -66.35
N ILE A 68 -48.50 24.35 -65.04
CA ILE A 68 -47.83 23.18 -64.43
C ILE A 68 -48.72 21.92 -64.33
N SER A 69 -50.04 22.03 -64.57
CA SER A 69 -50.99 20.93 -64.35
C SER A 69 -51.01 19.83 -65.42
N GLU A 70 -50.52 20.10 -66.64
CA GLU A 70 -50.60 19.14 -67.77
C GLU A 70 -49.23 18.59 -68.24
N LEU A 71 -48.11 19.08 -67.68
CA LEU A 71 -46.76 18.65 -68.05
C LEU A 71 -46.16 17.54 -67.16
N LEU A 72 -47.02 16.79 -66.45
CA LEU A 72 -46.65 15.63 -65.62
C LEU A 72 -47.07 14.32 -66.31
N GLY A 73 -46.62 14.15 -67.56
CA GLY A 73 -46.65 12.87 -68.27
C GLY A 73 -45.82 11.80 -67.56
N ASP A 74 -46.09 10.53 -67.84
CA ASP A 74 -45.54 9.38 -67.11
C ASP A 74 -44.01 9.38 -66.98
N LEU A 75 -43.50 8.81 -65.88
CA LEU A 75 -42.10 8.39 -65.81
C LEU A 75 -41.85 7.42 -66.97
N GLY A 76 -40.91 7.74 -67.86
CA GLY A 76 -40.51 6.93 -69.03
C GLY A 76 -39.80 5.62 -68.70
N LEU A 77 -40.30 4.87 -67.70
CA LEU A 77 -39.91 3.53 -67.34
C LEU A 77 -41.15 2.63 -67.41
N ASN A 78 -41.42 2.11 -68.61
CA ASN A 78 -42.36 1.01 -68.81
C ASN A 78 -42.02 -0.15 -67.87
N ALA A 79 -42.99 -1.03 -67.59
CA ALA A 79 -42.77 -2.27 -66.86
C ALA A 79 -41.62 -3.13 -67.45
N GLU A 80 -41.35 -2.96 -68.74
CA GLU A 80 -40.23 -3.55 -69.49
C GLU A 80 -38.86 -3.10 -68.94
N GLY A 81 -38.68 -1.82 -68.61
CA GLY A 81 -37.43 -1.29 -68.05
C GLY A 81 -37.10 -1.85 -66.67
N LEU A 82 -38.12 -1.99 -65.81
CA LEU A 82 -37.96 -2.71 -64.53
C LEU A 82 -37.64 -4.20 -64.75
N THR A 83 -38.27 -4.83 -65.74
CA THR A 83 -38.00 -6.24 -66.10
C THR A 83 -36.56 -6.44 -66.61
N ILE A 84 -35.98 -5.46 -67.31
CA ILE A 84 -34.57 -5.48 -67.76
C ILE A 84 -33.62 -5.38 -66.56
N LEU A 85 -33.94 -4.52 -65.58
CA LEU A 85 -33.18 -4.42 -64.33
C LEU A 85 -33.29 -5.70 -63.48
N GLU A 86 -34.45 -6.37 -63.46
CA GLU A 86 -34.62 -7.71 -62.87
C GLU A 86 -33.77 -8.78 -63.59
N CYS A 87 -33.67 -8.75 -64.93
CA CYS A 87 -32.74 -9.63 -65.65
C CYS A 87 -31.29 -9.38 -65.22
N LEU A 88 -30.89 -8.11 -65.09
CA LEU A 88 -29.52 -7.73 -64.73
C LEU A 88 -29.14 -8.11 -63.29
N THR A 89 -30.05 -8.05 -62.31
CA THR A 89 -29.78 -8.55 -60.94
C THR A 89 -29.63 -10.06 -60.87
N ILE A 90 -30.23 -10.81 -61.81
CA ILE A 90 -30.01 -12.26 -61.96
C ILE A 90 -28.66 -12.52 -62.65
N LEU A 91 -28.35 -11.79 -63.73
CA LEU A 91 -27.07 -11.94 -64.45
C LEU A 91 -25.87 -11.78 -63.51
N THR A 92 -25.85 -10.74 -62.67
CA THR A 92 -24.71 -10.40 -61.82
C THR A 92 -24.46 -11.36 -60.66
N ARG A 93 -25.29 -12.39 -60.46
CA ARG A 93 -25.05 -13.42 -59.43
C ARG A 93 -23.85 -14.35 -59.74
N SER A 94 -23.37 -14.38 -61.00
CA SER A 94 -22.30 -15.27 -61.45
C SER A 94 -21.04 -14.53 -61.83
N VAL A 95 -19.90 -15.00 -61.30
CA VAL A 95 -18.55 -14.47 -61.57
C VAL A 95 -18.24 -14.42 -63.07
N HIS A 96 -18.67 -15.44 -63.82
CA HIS A 96 -18.46 -15.50 -65.27
C HIS A 96 -19.26 -14.40 -65.99
N ASN A 97 -20.55 -14.24 -65.66
CA ASN A 97 -21.37 -13.18 -66.21
C ASN A 97 -20.82 -11.80 -65.86
N CYS A 98 -20.32 -11.59 -64.64
CA CYS A 98 -19.66 -10.35 -64.25
C CYS A 98 -18.37 -10.10 -65.05
N LYS A 99 -17.56 -11.12 -65.32
CA LYS A 99 -16.37 -11.02 -66.19
C LYS A 99 -16.75 -10.57 -67.62
N VAL A 100 -17.77 -11.19 -68.23
CA VAL A 100 -18.31 -10.81 -69.55
C VAL A 100 -18.94 -9.41 -69.54
N PHE A 101 -19.71 -9.09 -68.49
CA PHE A 101 -20.39 -7.81 -68.32
C PHE A 101 -19.39 -6.64 -68.20
N SER A 102 -18.28 -6.87 -67.49
CA SER A 102 -17.18 -5.91 -67.40
C SER A 102 -16.45 -5.73 -68.73
N TYR A 103 -16.24 -6.83 -69.49
CA TYR A 103 -15.55 -6.80 -70.77
C TYR A 103 -16.28 -5.93 -71.81
N TYR A 104 -17.61 -6.04 -71.90
CA TYR A 104 -18.43 -5.23 -72.80
C TYR A 104 -18.81 -3.84 -72.26
N GLY A 105 -18.10 -3.31 -71.25
CA GLY A 105 -18.30 -1.96 -70.72
C GLY A 105 -19.60 -1.75 -69.95
N GLY A 106 -20.21 -2.83 -69.45
CA GLY A 106 -21.46 -2.77 -68.68
C GLY A 106 -21.33 -1.99 -67.37
N VAL A 107 -20.15 -1.99 -66.74
CA VAL A 107 -19.87 -1.28 -65.49
C VAL A 107 -19.97 0.24 -65.67
N GLN A 108 -19.39 0.79 -66.74
CA GLN A 108 -19.47 2.21 -67.07
C GLN A 108 -20.92 2.61 -67.36
N LYS A 109 -21.67 1.78 -68.09
CA LYS A 109 -23.07 2.01 -68.44
C LYS A 109 -24.00 1.96 -67.21
N VAL A 110 -23.87 0.98 -66.33
CA VAL A 110 -24.64 0.91 -65.08
C VAL A 110 -24.25 2.03 -64.11
N THR A 111 -22.99 2.47 -64.11
CA THR A 111 -22.57 3.64 -63.34
C THR A 111 -23.16 4.95 -63.89
N ALA A 112 -23.27 5.09 -65.21
CA ALA A 112 -23.96 6.21 -65.84
C ALA A 112 -25.48 6.20 -65.53
N LEU A 113 -26.09 5.01 -65.51
CA LEU A 113 -27.47 4.82 -65.08
C LEU A 113 -27.68 5.20 -63.60
N LEU A 114 -26.78 4.76 -62.70
CA LEU A 114 -26.80 5.17 -61.28
C LEU A 114 -26.69 6.71 -61.16
N LYS A 115 -25.75 7.33 -61.88
CA LYS A 115 -25.61 8.79 -61.93
C LYS A 115 -26.93 9.47 -62.35
N ALA A 116 -27.55 9.03 -63.43
CA ALA A 116 -28.80 9.60 -63.93
C ALA A 116 -29.93 9.49 -62.89
N ALA A 117 -30.12 8.31 -62.30
CA ALA A 117 -31.14 8.06 -61.29
C ALA A 117 -30.89 8.84 -59.98
N VAL A 118 -29.64 8.92 -59.50
CA VAL A 118 -29.27 9.69 -58.30
C VAL A 118 -29.46 11.20 -58.53
N VAL A 119 -29.06 11.72 -59.69
CA VAL A 119 -29.28 13.14 -60.04
C VAL A 119 -30.78 13.45 -60.11
N LYS A 120 -31.61 12.59 -60.72
CA LYS A 120 -33.06 12.78 -60.77
C LYS A 120 -33.73 12.67 -59.39
N LEU A 121 -33.29 11.75 -58.53
CA LEU A 121 -33.77 11.71 -57.13
C LEU A 121 -33.34 12.98 -56.37
N LYS A 122 -32.13 13.48 -56.61
CA LYS A 122 -31.61 14.72 -56.01
C LYS A 122 -32.40 15.96 -56.44
N THR A 123 -32.77 16.09 -57.72
CA THR A 123 -33.60 17.23 -58.19
C THR A 123 -35.00 17.20 -57.60
N LEU A 124 -35.65 16.03 -57.57
CA LEU A 124 -36.93 15.83 -56.86
C LEU A 124 -36.80 16.18 -55.36
N THR A 125 -35.68 15.81 -54.72
CA THR A 125 -35.40 16.11 -53.31
C THR A 125 -35.11 17.60 -53.05
N SER A 126 -34.59 18.34 -54.03
CA SER A 126 -34.42 19.81 -53.92
C SER A 126 -35.71 20.58 -54.15
N LEU A 127 -36.63 20.08 -54.98
CA LEU A 127 -37.95 20.71 -55.17
C LEU A 127 -38.77 20.68 -53.87
N LEU A 128 -38.60 19.66 -53.02
CA LEU A 128 -39.10 19.59 -51.64
C LEU A 128 -38.60 20.72 -50.70
N ALA A 129 -37.73 21.63 -51.14
CA ALA A 129 -37.23 22.73 -50.31
C ALA A 129 -37.96 24.07 -50.53
N ALA A 130 -38.91 24.12 -51.49
CA ALA A 130 -39.54 25.37 -51.93
C ALA A 130 -41.08 25.43 -51.71
N ASP A 131 -41.76 24.29 -51.53
CA ASP A 131 -43.22 24.23 -51.39
C ASP A 131 -43.65 23.35 -50.19
N GLU A 132 -44.56 23.86 -49.35
CA GLU A 132 -45.13 23.13 -48.21
C GLU A 132 -46.37 22.29 -48.56
N GLN A 133 -46.89 22.38 -49.80
CA GLN A 133 -48.01 21.55 -50.28
C GLN A 133 -47.58 20.62 -51.41
N LEU A 134 -47.29 19.37 -51.05
CA LEU A 134 -46.89 18.30 -51.97
C LEU A 134 -48.06 17.79 -52.82
N SER A 135 -47.82 17.64 -54.13
CA SER A 135 -48.66 16.77 -54.96
C SER A 135 -48.36 15.29 -54.66
N ASN A 136 -49.38 14.45 -54.56
CA ASN A 136 -49.22 12.99 -54.40
C ASN A 136 -48.32 12.39 -55.51
N LYS A 137 -48.36 12.96 -56.72
CA LYS A 137 -47.58 12.49 -57.87
C LYS A 137 -46.08 12.71 -57.70
N THR A 138 -45.65 13.79 -57.02
CA THR A 138 -44.23 14.00 -56.71
C THR A 138 -43.70 12.95 -55.72
N VAL A 139 -44.50 12.59 -54.71
CA VAL A 139 -44.15 11.54 -53.74
C VAL A 139 -44.08 10.16 -54.40
N GLU A 140 -45.02 9.85 -55.29
CA GLU A 140 -45.03 8.62 -56.07
C GLU A 140 -43.83 8.53 -57.04
N ASN A 141 -43.46 9.64 -57.70
CA ASN A 141 -42.27 9.73 -58.55
C ASN A 141 -40.96 9.52 -57.76
N MET A 142 -40.89 9.95 -56.50
CA MET A 142 -39.75 9.64 -55.63
C MET A 142 -39.73 8.16 -55.24
N ARG A 143 -40.89 7.57 -54.92
CA ARG A 143 -41.00 6.14 -54.57
C ARG A 143 -40.62 5.23 -55.74
N THR A 144 -41.03 5.54 -56.97
CA THR A 144 -40.63 4.79 -58.17
C THR A 144 -39.13 4.93 -58.44
N MET A 145 -38.56 6.13 -58.30
CA MET A 145 -37.12 6.34 -58.43
C MET A 145 -36.30 5.59 -57.36
N GLN A 146 -36.75 5.54 -56.11
CA GLN A 146 -36.12 4.73 -55.06
C GLN A 146 -36.13 3.24 -55.41
N LYS A 147 -37.25 2.68 -55.90
CA LYS A 147 -37.32 1.29 -56.36
C LYS A 147 -36.36 0.99 -57.52
N VAL A 148 -36.26 1.89 -58.50
CA VAL A 148 -35.32 1.76 -59.63
C VAL A 148 -33.87 1.76 -59.12
N LEU A 149 -33.55 2.63 -58.16
CA LEU A 149 -32.25 2.65 -57.50
C LEU A 149 -31.96 1.36 -56.71
N VAL A 150 -32.95 0.71 -56.08
CA VAL A 150 -32.73 -0.60 -55.40
C VAL A 150 -32.17 -1.62 -56.39
N TYR A 151 -32.75 -1.73 -57.59
CA TYR A 151 -32.23 -2.62 -58.62
C TYR A 151 -30.83 -2.22 -59.09
N ILE A 152 -30.60 -0.95 -59.41
CA ILE A 152 -29.29 -0.46 -59.91
C ILE A 152 -28.18 -0.71 -58.87
N VAL A 153 -28.43 -0.38 -57.60
CA VAL A 153 -27.46 -0.60 -56.52
C VAL A 153 -27.28 -2.10 -56.26
N THR A 154 -28.32 -2.93 -56.37
CA THR A 154 -28.18 -4.40 -56.29
C THR A 154 -27.29 -4.97 -57.41
N ILE A 155 -27.43 -4.49 -58.65
CA ILE A 155 -26.57 -4.88 -59.79
C ILE A 155 -25.10 -4.54 -59.48
N ILE A 156 -24.84 -3.35 -58.94
CA ILE A 156 -23.50 -2.90 -58.55
C ILE A 156 -22.97 -3.69 -57.34
N SER A 157 -23.82 -3.98 -56.34
CA SER A 157 -23.48 -4.79 -55.17
C SER A 157 -23.03 -6.18 -55.58
N ASN A 158 -23.84 -6.91 -56.36
CA ASN A 158 -23.54 -8.26 -56.86
C ASN A 158 -22.29 -8.30 -57.77
N PHE A 159 -21.92 -7.18 -58.38
CA PHE A 159 -20.70 -7.08 -59.18
C PHE A 159 -19.45 -6.92 -58.30
N MET A 160 -19.54 -6.18 -57.18
CA MET A 160 -18.43 -5.92 -56.26
C MET A 160 -18.27 -6.98 -55.17
N ASP A 161 -19.35 -7.64 -54.79
CA ASP A 161 -19.39 -8.68 -53.76
C ASP A 161 -20.01 -9.97 -54.30
N LEU A 162 -19.36 -11.09 -53.99
CA LEU A 162 -19.68 -12.43 -54.49
C LEU A 162 -20.09 -13.38 -53.36
N GLU A 163 -20.32 -12.88 -52.15
CA GLU A 163 -20.89 -13.69 -51.08
C GLU A 163 -22.36 -14.08 -51.36
N PRO A 164 -22.73 -15.36 -51.23
CA PRO A 164 -24.12 -15.81 -51.45
C PRO A 164 -25.10 -15.26 -50.41
N ASN A 165 -24.62 -14.78 -49.26
CA ASN A 165 -25.46 -14.15 -48.24
C ASN A 165 -25.97 -12.77 -48.69
N THR A 166 -25.14 -11.97 -49.38
CA THR A 166 -25.56 -10.69 -49.97
C THR A 166 -26.68 -10.89 -50.98
N THR A 167 -26.56 -11.93 -51.82
CA THR A 167 -27.55 -12.27 -52.84
C THR A 167 -28.89 -12.65 -52.22
N ARG A 168 -28.88 -13.40 -51.10
CA ARG A 168 -30.07 -13.77 -50.33
C ARG A 168 -30.73 -12.58 -49.65
N ILE A 169 -29.95 -11.67 -49.06
CA ILE A 169 -30.44 -10.42 -48.48
C ILE A 169 -31.13 -9.58 -49.58
N SER A 170 -30.48 -9.39 -50.74
CA SER A 170 -31.06 -8.67 -51.87
C SER A 170 -32.33 -9.33 -52.44
N GLN A 171 -32.40 -10.66 -52.49
CA GLN A 171 -33.60 -11.40 -52.92
C GLN A 171 -34.75 -11.29 -51.91
N PHE A 172 -34.49 -11.40 -50.61
CA PHE A 172 -35.52 -11.25 -49.58
C PHE A 172 -36.09 -9.82 -49.58
N ILE A 173 -35.21 -8.82 -49.69
CA ILE A 173 -35.58 -7.40 -49.78
C ILE A 173 -36.42 -7.10 -51.03
N LEU A 174 -36.10 -7.65 -52.21
CA LEU A 174 -36.91 -7.48 -53.43
C LEU A 174 -38.31 -8.10 -53.29
N ASN A 175 -38.41 -9.27 -52.64
CA ASN A 175 -39.66 -10.02 -52.54
C ASN A 175 -40.59 -9.52 -51.41
N SER A 176 -40.09 -8.82 -50.38
CA SER A 176 -40.87 -8.39 -49.21
C SER A 176 -41.81 -7.19 -49.45
N SER A 177 -41.96 -6.70 -50.69
CA SER A 177 -42.93 -5.66 -51.06
C SER A 177 -44.43 -6.01 -50.88
N ARG A 178 -44.75 -7.11 -50.17
CA ARG A 178 -46.11 -7.59 -49.88
C ARG A 178 -46.38 -8.05 -48.45
N HIS A 179 -45.38 -8.20 -47.58
CA HIS A 179 -45.59 -8.63 -46.19
C HIS A 179 -44.59 -7.98 -45.22
N THR A 180 -45.02 -7.78 -43.97
CA THR A 180 -44.27 -7.19 -42.86
C THR A 180 -42.96 -7.93 -42.55
N LEU A 181 -41.97 -7.17 -42.04
CA LEU A 181 -40.62 -7.64 -41.70
C LEU A 181 -40.62 -8.51 -40.43
N SER A 182 -41.01 -9.78 -40.58
CA SER A 182 -40.97 -10.77 -39.50
C SER A 182 -39.55 -11.01 -38.94
N SER A 183 -39.46 -11.28 -37.63
CA SER A 183 -38.25 -11.37 -36.79
C SER A 183 -37.15 -12.36 -37.21
N ASN A 184 -37.36 -13.16 -38.27
CA ASN A 184 -36.34 -14.06 -38.84
C ASN A 184 -35.11 -13.36 -39.46
N TYR A 185 -35.12 -12.02 -39.54
CA TYR A 185 -33.97 -11.21 -39.95
C TYR A 185 -32.76 -11.36 -39.01
N LEU A 186 -32.98 -11.68 -37.72
CA LEU A 186 -31.91 -11.80 -36.72
C LEU A 186 -31.14 -13.13 -36.80
N ALA A 187 -31.80 -14.23 -37.19
CA ALA A 187 -31.21 -15.57 -37.18
C ALA A 187 -30.29 -15.88 -38.38
N THR A 188 -30.35 -15.09 -39.46
CA THR A 188 -29.70 -15.41 -40.75
C THR A 188 -28.39 -14.66 -41.01
N VAL A 189 -28.01 -13.72 -40.13
CA VAL A 189 -26.74 -12.96 -40.22
C VAL A 189 -25.59 -13.64 -39.43
N ALA A 190 -25.88 -14.73 -38.72
CA ALA A 190 -24.82 -15.57 -38.15
C ALA A 190 -23.94 -16.16 -39.28
N PRO A 191 -22.60 -16.08 -39.18
CA PRO A 191 -21.72 -16.72 -40.15
C PRO A 191 -21.78 -18.24 -39.94
N ASN A 192 -22.76 -18.88 -40.58
CA ASN A 192 -22.88 -20.33 -40.58
C ASN A 192 -21.56 -20.94 -41.05
N THR A 193 -21.03 -21.87 -40.26
CA THR A 193 -19.77 -22.58 -40.48
C THR A 193 -19.89 -23.64 -41.59
N SER A 194 -20.44 -23.24 -42.74
CA SER A 194 -20.45 -24.04 -43.96
C SER A 194 -19.10 -23.95 -44.67
N LYS A 195 -18.25 -24.95 -44.41
CA LYS A 195 -17.11 -25.43 -45.22
C LYS A 195 -16.54 -24.45 -46.27
N SER A 196 -15.42 -23.81 -45.91
CA SER A 196 -14.32 -23.34 -46.80
C SER A 196 -14.65 -23.19 -48.30
N MET A 197 -15.42 -22.16 -48.67
CA MET A 197 -15.53 -21.72 -50.06
C MET A 197 -14.25 -20.98 -50.49
N VAL A 198 -13.68 -21.36 -51.64
CA VAL A 198 -12.50 -20.69 -52.22
C VAL A 198 -12.96 -19.52 -53.09
N PHE A 199 -12.96 -18.31 -52.54
CA PHE A 199 -13.35 -17.09 -53.24
C PHE A 199 -12.23 -16.56 -54.16
N ASP A 200 -12.56 -16.17 -55.40
CA ASP A 200 -11.68 -15.44 -56.32
C ASP A 200 -11.50 -13.98 -55.86
N ARG A 201 -10.75 -13.79 -54.77
CA ARG A 201 -10.41 -12.46 -54.20
C ARG A 201 -9.61 -11.58 -55.18
N ASN A 202 -9.01 -12.15 -56.22
CA ASN A 202 -8.32 -11.40 -57.26
C ASN A 202 -9.33 -10.74 -58.20
N TRP A 203 -10.38 -11.46 -58.62
CA TRP A 203 -11.48 -10.85 -59.38
C TRP A 203 -12.23 -9.80 -58.56
N GLN A 204 -12.54 -10.06 -57.29
CA GLN A 204 -13.25 -9.11 -56.43
C GLN A 204 -12.51 -7.75 -56.35
N LYS A 205 -11.19 -7.77 -56.13
CA LYS A 205 -10.34 -6.56 -56.15
C LYS A 205 -10.38 -5.84 -57.51
N LYS A 206 -10.39 -6.57 -58.63
CA LYS A 206 -10.48 -6.00 -59.98
C LYS A 206 -11.87 -5.37 -60.25
N ALA A 207 -12.94 -6.02 -59.80
CA ALA A 207 -14.31 -5.52 -59.92
C ALA A 207 -14.51 -4.22 -59.12
N ILE A 208 -14.06 -4.18 -57.86
CA ILE A 208 -14.06 -2.98 -57.02
C ILE A 208 -13.33 -1.83 -57.71
N VAL A 209 -12.11 -2.06 -58.22
CA VAL A 209 -11.34 -1.04 -58.95
C VAL A 209 -12.08 -0.55 -60.20
N SER A 210 -12.74 -1.44 -60.95
CA SER A 210 -13.50 -1.07 -62.15
C SER A 210 -14.72 -0.19 -61.83
N VAL A 211 -15.43 -0.45 -60.72
CA VAL A 211 -16.55 0.40 -60.26
C VAL A 211 -16.03 1.74 -59.71
N MET A 212 -14.90 1.75 -59.00
CA MET A 212 -14.25 2.98 -58.53
C MET A 212 -13.82 3.89 -59.70
N GLU A 213 -13.16 3.33 -60.71
CA GLU A 213 -12.67 4.07 -61.88
C GLU A 213 -13.81 4.56 -62.79
N ALA A 214 -14.94 3.84 -62.86
CA ALA A 214 -16.17 4.33 -63.48
C ALA A 214 -16.86 5.45 -62.68
N GLY A 215 -16.47 5.67 -61.41
CA GLY A 215 -17.07 6.65 -60.50
C GLY A 215 -18.29 6.15 -59.71
N GLY A 216 -18.56 4.84 -59.70
CA GLY A 216 -19.76 4.25 -59.07
C GLY A 216 -19.79 4.50 -57.57
N VAL A 217 -18.65 4.35 -56.89
CA VAL A 217 -18.52 4.64 -55.44
C VAL A 217 -18.87 6.10 -55.12
N ASN A 218 -18.54 7.05 -56.01
CA ASN A 218 -18.88 8.46 -55.83
C ASN A 218 -20.40 8.68 -55.84
N TRP A 219 -21.12 7.99 -56.74
CA TRP A 219 -22.58 8.08 -56.83
C TRP A 219 -23.29 7.29 -55.73
N LEU A 220 -22.70 6.22 -55.18
CA LEU A 220 -23.20 5.56 -53.96
C LEU A 220 -23.08 6.48 -52.72
N VAL A 221 -21.97 7.21 -52.58
CA VAL A 221 -21.81 8.21 -51.49
C VAL A 221 -22.75 9.39 -51.67
N GLU A 222 -22.94 9.87 -52.91
CA GLU A 222 -23.92 10.94 -53.18
C GLU A 222 -25.36 10.47 -52.95
N LEU A 223 -25.68 9.21 -53.27
CA LEU A 223 -26.96 8.59 -52.94
C LEU A 223 -27.21 8.56 -51.43
N LEU A 224 -26.21 8.21 -50.60
CA LEU A 224 -26.35 8.31 -49.14
C LEU A 224 -26.64 9.75 -48.68
N ARG A 225 -26.01 10.77 -49.29
CA ARG A 225 -26.33 12.18 -48.98
C ARG A 225 -27.78 12.54 -49.34
N VAL A 226 -28.31 12.01 -50.45
CA VAL A 226 -29.69 12.21 -50.87
C VAL A 226 -30.67 11.48 -49.93
N ILE A 227 -30.40 10.21 -49.59
CA ILE A 227 -31.19 9.42 -48.62
C ILE A 227 -31.23 10.12 -47.26
N ARG A 228 -30.11 10.66 -46.77
CA ARG A 228 -30.06 11.42 -45.50
C ARG A 228 -30.91 12.69 -45.56
N ARG A 229 -30.89 13.43 -46.68
CA ARG A 229 -31.73 14.63 -46.89
C ARG A 229 -33.23 14.30 -46.94
N LEU A 230 -33.61 13.14 -47.47
CA LEU A 230 -34.98 12.64 -47.43
C LEU A 230 -35.41 12.27 -46.00
N ASN A 231 -34.56 11.54 -45.27
CA ASN A 231 -34.80 11.18 -43.86
C ASN A 231 -34.95 12.39 -42.92
N LEU A 232 -34.17 13.45 -43.15
CA LEU A 232 -34.27 14.72 -42.40
C LEU A 232 -35.63 15.43 -42.57
N LYS A 233 -36.37 15.16 -43.64
CA LYS A 233 -37.65 15.81 -43.98
C LYS A 233 -38.87 14.95 -43.65
N GLU A 234 -38.73 13.93 -42.80
CA GLU A 234 -39.79 12.98 -42.43
C GLU A 234 -40.42 12.20 -43.61
N GLN A 235 -39.81 12.27 -44.80
CA GLN A 235 -40.30 11.61 -46.01
C GLN A 235 -39.78 10.16 -46.10
N TRP A 236 -40.65 9.29 -46.63
CA TRP A 236 -40.42 7.84 -46.71
C TRP A 236 -39.17 7.51 -47.55
N THR A 237 -38.13 7.01 -46.89
CA THR A 237 -37.00 6.33 -47.54
C THR A 237 -37.18 4.82 -47.47
N ASP A 238 -37.10 4.15 -48.61
CA ASP A 238 -37.04 2.70 -48.67
C ASP A 238 -35.79 2.19 -47.92
N LEU A 239 -36.01 1.58 -46.75
CA LEU A 239 -34.97 0.99 -45.90
C LEU A 239 -34.08 0.02 -46.71
N SER A 240 -34.69 -0.72 -47.64
CA SER A 240 -34.05 -1.58 -48.64
C SER A 240 -32.89 -0.90 -49.36
N LEU A 241 -33.15 0.29 -49.90
CA LEU A 241 -32.19 1.07 -50.67
C LEU A 241 -31.03 1.52 -49.78
N HIS A 242 -31.34 1.91 -48.55
CA HIS A 242 -30.36 2.36 -47.57
C HIS A 242 -29.43 1.21 -47.16
N PHE A 243 -29.98 0.06 -46.76
CA PHE A 243 -29.22 -1.13 -46.39
C PHE A 243 -28.33 -1.63 -47.54
N ILE A 244 -28.86 -1.79 -48.75
CA ILE A 244 -28.08 -2.31 -49.89
C ILE A 244 -26.99 -1.32 -50.31
N THR A 245 -27.24 -0.01 -50.27
CA THR A 245 -26.20 1.01 -50.55
C THR A 245 -25.08 0.97 -49.52
N LEU A 246 -25.41 0.83 -48.23
CA LEU A 246 -24.43 0.70 -47.16
C LEU A 246 -23.62 -0.59 -47.28
N TYR A 247 -24.29 -1.73 -47.48
CA TYR A 247 -23.62 -3.02 -47.64
C TYR A 247 -22.68 -3.02 -48.86
N SER A 248 -23.11 -2.46 -49.99
CA SER A 248 -22.27 -2.27 -51.19
C SER A 248 -20.96 -1.54 -50.86
N LEU A 249 -21.04 -0.49 -50.03
CA LEU A 249 -19.88 0.27 -49.59
C LEU A 249 -19.00 -0.51 -48.59
N ARG A 250 -19.59 -1.29 -47.68
CA ARG A 250 -18.86 -2.18 -46.76
C ARG A 250 -17.88 -3.08 -47.51
N SER A 251 -18.40 -3.83 -48.49
CA SER A 251 -17.63 -4.83 -49.25
C SER A 251 -16.64 -4.19 -50.22
N THR A 252 -16.91 -2.95 -50.68
CA THR A 252 -15.96 -2.16 -51.48
C THR A 252 -14.71 -1.75 -50.67
N ILE A 253 -14.90 -1.44 -49.39
CA ILE A 253 -13.92 -0.77 -48.53
C ILE A 253 -13.10 -1.77 -47.71
N SER A 254 -13.70 -2.89 -47.28
CA SER A 254 -13.07 -3.97 -46.51
C SER A 254 -11.77 -4.47 -47.16
N GLU A 255 -10.71 -4.61 -46.35
CA GLU A 255 -9.37 -5.07 -46.75
C GLU A 255 -8.72 -4.32 -47.96
N ASN A 256 -9.19 -3.12 -48.32
CA ASN A 256 -8.76 -2.41 -49.53
C ASN A 256 -8.35 -0.94 -49.30
N VAL A 257 -7.06 -0.73 -49.04
CA VAL A 257 -6.46 0.61 -48.78
C VAL A 257 -6.69 1.61 -49.93
N ARG A 258 -6.73 1.15 -51.20
CA ARG A 258 -7.01 2.04 -52.35
C ARG A 258 -8.46 2.55 -52.29
N ALA A 259 -9.41 1.67 -51.96
CA ALA A 259 -10.82 2.04 -51.78
C ALA A 259 -11.01 2.93 -50.55
N GLN A 260 -10.41 2.62 -49.40
CA GLN A 260 -10.42 3.45 -48.20
C GLN A 260 -9.94 4.89 -48.47
N ASN A 261 -8.80 5.06 -49.15
CA ASN A 261 -8.24 6.38 -49.44
C ASN A 261 -9.10 7.18 -50.43
N HIS A 262 -9.65 6.52 -51.46
CA HIS A 262 -10.60 7.13 -52.40
C HIS A 262 -11.89 7.54 -51.70
N PHE A 263 -12.42 6.69 -50.83
CA PHE A 263 -13.62 6.97 -50.04
C PHE A 263 -13.45 8.18 -49.11
N ARG A 264 -12.25 8.37 -48.54
CA ARG A 264 -11.91 9.61 -47.81
C ARG A 264 -11.88 10.82 -48.74
N SER A 265 -11.23 10.75 -49.90
CA SER A 265 -11.06 11.92 -50.79
C SER A 265 -12.39 12.46 -51.36
N ILE A 266 -13.40 11.60 -51.55
CA ILE A 266 -14.75 11.99 -51.98
C ILE A 266 -15.67 12.45 -50.82
N GLY A 267 -15.12 12.60 -49.61
CA GLY A 267 -15.86 13.00 -48.42
C GLY A 267 -16.83 11.93 -47.90
N GLY A 268 -16.53 10.64 -48.11
CA GLY A 268 -17.34 9.52 -47.65
C GLY A 268 -17.30 9.32 -46.14
N LEU A 269 -16.15 9.52 -45.49
CA LEU A 269 -16.01 9.39 -44.03
C LEU A 269 -16.93 10.36 -43.27
N GLU A 270 -17.06 11.61 -43.75
CA GLU A 270 -17.98 12.59 -43.15
C GLU A 270 -19.44 12.13 -43.31
N VAL A 271 -19.82 11.54 -44.46
CA VAL A 271 -21.17 11.01 -44.72
C VAL A 271 -21.53 9.83 -43.81
N LEU A 272 -20.56 8.95 -43.49
CA LEU A 272 -20.79 7.87 -42.52
C LEU A 272 -20.94 8.40 -41.09
N LEU A 273 -20.04 9.30 -40.66
CA LEU A 273 -20.13 9.95 -39.35
C LEU A 273 -21.43 10.74 -39.19
N ASP A 274 -21.89 11.39 -40.26
CA ASP A 274 -23.18 12.05 -40.38
C ASP A 274 -24.38 11.10 -40.32
N GLY A 275 -24.20 9.84 -40.70
CA GLY A 275 -25.25 8.82 -40.74
C GLY A 275 -25.44 8.04 -39.44
N LEU A 276 -24.43 8.05 -38.56
CA LEU A 276 -24.50 7.41 -37.23
C LEU A 276 -25.58 8.04 -36.32
N GLY A 277 -25.80 9.36 -36.44
CA GLY A 277 -26.87 10.08 -35.74
C GLY A 277 -28.04 10.32 -36.69
N LEU A 278 -29.11 9.54 -36.55
CA LEU A 278 -30.36 9.79 -37.26
C LEU A 278 -31.09 11.00 -36.64
N PRO A 279 -31.77 11.85 -37.43
CA PRO A 279 -32.42 13.04 -36.90
C PRO A 279 -33.62 12.69 -36.01
N SER A 280 -33.76 13.40 -34.89
CA SER A 280 -34.80 13.21 -33.88
C SER A 280 -36.24 13.42 -34.37
N SER A 281 -36.41 14.05 -35.54
CA SER A 281 -37.73 14.49 -36.04
C SER A 281 -38.75 13.37 -36.21
N LYS A 282 -38.32 12.15 -36.55
CA LYS A 282 -39.22 10.98 -36.71
C LYS A 282 -39.97 10.55 -35.43
N PHE A 283 -39.61 11.06 -34.25
CA PHE A 283 -40.32 10.80 -33.00
C PHE A 283 -40.90 12.05 -32.33
N SER A 284 -40.63 13.25 -32.86
CA SER A 284 -41.36 14.48 -32.48
C SER A 284 -42.69 14.65 -33.24
N VAL A 285 -43.27 13.55 -33.75
CA VAL A 285 -44.45 13.57 -34.61
C VAL A 285 -45.73 13.76 -33.77
N SER A 286 -46.54 14.72 -34.20
CA SER A 286 -47.82 15.09 -33.63
C SER A 286 -48.82 13.92 -33.53
N LYS A 287 -49.20 13.54 -32.30
CA LYS A 287 -50.45 12.89 -31.83
C LYS A 287 -51.05 11.65 -32.56
N GLN A 288 -50.71 11.30 -33.79
CA GLN A 288 -51.41 10.28 -34.59
C GLN A 288 -50.52 9.51 -35.59
N SER A 289 -49.50 8.80 -35.11
CA SER A 289 -48.98 7.61 -35.81
C SER A 289 -48.13 6.73 -34.89
N PHE A 290 -48.52 5.48 -34.67
CA PHE A 290 -47.67 4.47 -34.02
C PHE A 290 -46.66 3.93 -35.03
N VAL A 291 -45.37 4.15 -34.81
CA VAL A 291 -44.28 3.45 -35.53
C VAL A 291 -44.23 1.99 -35.04
N PRO A 292 -44.33 0.97 -35.92
CA PRO A 292 -44.24 -0.45 -35.54
C PRO A 292 -42.92 -0.83 -34.86
N SER A 293 -42.90 -1.95 -34.12
CA SER A 293 -41.68 -2.52 -33.51
C SER A 293 -40.59 -2.78 -34.56
N ASP A 294 -40.97 -3.39 -35.68
CA ASP A 294 -40.06 -3.88 -36.72
C ASP A 294 -39.27 -2.74 -37.41
N GLU A 295 -39.81 -1.51 -37.42
CA GLU A 295 -39.10 -0.36 -37.98
C GLU A 295 -38.05 0.22 -37.03
N ARG A 296 -38.21 0.02 -35.70
CA ARG A 296 -37.26 0.52 -34.68
C ARG A 296 -36.02 -0.35 -34.60
N SER A 297 -36.18 -1.67 -34.64
CA SER A 297 -35.04 -2.61 -34.70
C SER A 297 -34.23 -2.39 -35.98
N GLY A 298 -34.88 -2.10 -37.11
CA GLY A 298 -34.21 -1.70 -38.36
C GLY A 298 -33.39 -0.41 -38.25
N ILE A 299 -33.86 0.60 -37.50
CA ILE A 299 -33.12 1.85 -37.22
C ILE A 299 -31.84 1.56 -36.41
N LEU A 300 -31.93 0.74 -35.37
CA LEU A 300 -30.78 0.35 -34.55
C LEU A 300 -29.75 -0.48 -35.36
N GLN A 301 -30.23 -1.36 -36.24
CA GLN A 301 -29.38 -2.13 -37.16
C GLN A 301 -28.65 -1.24 -38.18
N LEU A 302 -29.30 -0.18 -38.72
CA LEU A 302 -28.65 0.79 -39.59
C LEU A 302 -27.48 1.49 -38.89
N GLN A 303 -27.62 1.84 -37.61
CA GLN A 303 -26.53 2.47 -36.85
C GLN A 303 -25.32 1.55 -36.68
N ILE A 304 -25.55 0.26 -36.35
CA ILE A 304 -24.47 -0.75 -36.32
C ILE A 304 -23.80 -0.84 -37.69
N LEU A 305 -24.56 -0.95 -38.78
CA LEU A 305 -24.00 -1.06 -40.12
C LEU A 305 -23.19 0.18 -40.53
N TYR A 306 -23.64 1.40 -40.21
CA TYR A 306 -22.85 2.61 -40.40
C TYR A 306 -21.52 2.56 -39.62
N LEU A 307 -21.55 2.05 -38.38
CA LEU A 307 -20.37 1.93 -37.54
C LEU A 307 -19.40 0.85 -38.04
N GLU A 308 -19.91 -0.29 -38.52
CA GLU A 308 -19.13 -1.34 -39.18
C GLU A 308 -18.43 -0.81 -40.46
N ILE A 309 -19.13 -0.05 -41.30
CA ILE A 309 -18.54 0.52 -42.52
C ILE A 309 -17.52 1.61 -42.19
N LEU A 310 -17.80 2.44 -41.18
CA LEU A 310 -16.83 3.44 -40.72
C LEU A 310 -15.58 2.77 -40.15
N ARG A 311 -15.74 1.63 -39.46
CA ARG A 311 -14.65 0.77 -39.04
C ARG A 311 -13.87 0.23 -40.23
N GLU A 312 -14.50 -0.40 -41.23
CA GLU A 312 -13.80 -0.88 -42.44
C GLU A 312 -13.09 0.25 -43.20
N ALA A 313 -13.65 1.46 -43.21
CA ALA A 313 -13.06 2.63 -43.86
C ALA A 313 -11.79 3.16 -43.17
N VAL A 314 -11.56 2.77 -41.93
CA VAL A 314 -10.50 3.29 -41.06
C VAL A 314 -9.50 2.21 -40.63
N PHE A 315 -9.94 0.96 -40.48
CA PHE A 315 -9.16 -0.14 -39.92
C PHE A 315 -7.87 -0.40 -40.72
N GLY A 316 -6.73 -0.40 -40.00
CA GLY A 316 -5.40 -0.53 -40.59
C GLY A 316 -4.86 0.71 -41.31
N ASN A 317 -5.63 1.81 -41.40
CA ASN A 317 -5.28 3.00 -42.18
C ASN A 317 -5.18 4.25 -41.29
N VAL A 318 -3.96 4.56 -40.84
CA VAL A 318 -3.63 5.70 -39.96
C VAL A 318 -4.15 7.03 -40.51
N ASN A 319 -4.04 7.25 -41.83
CA ASN A 319 -4.47 8.48 -42.47
C ASN A 319 -5.98 8.67 -42.37
N ASN A 320 -6.76 7.60 -42.58
CA ASN A 320 -8.21 7.64 -42.45
C ASN A 320 -8.65 7.73 -40.98
N LEU A 321 -7.91 7.12 -40.05
CA LEU A 321 -8.16 7.26 -38.62
C LEU A 321 -7.98 8.70 -38.14
N GLN A 322 -6.94 9.40 -38.61
CA GLN A 322 -6.66 10.79 -38.23
C GLN A 322 -7.86 11.73 -38.48
N PHE A 323 -8.69 11.45 -39.49
CA PHE A 323 -9.95 12.19 -39.72
C PHE A 323 -10.93 12.09 -38.55
N LEU A 324 -11.02 10.95 -37.86
CA LEU A 324 -11.90 10.79 -36.68
C LEU A 324 -11.32 11.42 -35.41
N CYS A 325 -10.02 11.73 -35.39
CA CYS A 325 -9.33 12.28 -34.22
C CYS A 325 -9.50 13.80 -34.03
N GLU A 326 -10.17 14.51 -34.94
CA GLU A 326 -10.49 15.93 -34.76
C GLU A 326 -11.57 16.12 -33.68
N ASN A 327 -11.32 16.95 -32.65
CA ASN A 327 -12.18 17.11 -31.47
C ASN A 327 -13.68 17.30 -31.79
N GLY A 328 -14.01 18.12 -32.80
CA GLY A 328 -15.40 18.33 -33.22
C GLY A 328 -16.07 17.07 -33.77
N ARG A 329 -15.31 16.18 -34.43
CA ARG A 329 -15.80 14.87 -34.90
C ARG A 329 -15.88 13.84 -33.78
N ILE A 330 -15.01 13.91 -32.77
CA ILE A 330 -15.09 13.05 -31.57
C ILE A 330 -16.41 13.29 -30.83
N HIS A 331 -16.79 14.54 -30.55
CA HIS A 331 -18.08 14.85 -29.91
C HIS A 331 -19.27 14.41 -30.76
N LYS A 332 -19.22 14.63 -32.09
CA LYS A 332 -20.27 14.19 -33.03
C LYS A 332 -20.42 12.66 -33.04
N PHE A 333 -19.31 11.93 -33.02
CA PHE A 333 -19.29 10.47 -32.92
C PHE A 333 -19.90 10.00 -31.59
N ALA A 334 -19.42 10.53 -30.46
CA ALA A 334 -19.90 10.17 -29.13
C ALA A 334 -21.40 10.43 -28.96
N ASN A 335 -21.89 11.61 -29.34
CA ASN A 335 -23.31 11.95 -29.31
C ASN A 335 -24.14 11.00 -30.19
N SER A 336 -23.61 10.56 -31.33
CA SER A 336 -24.28 9.59 -32.20
C SER A 336 -24.37 8.21 -31.53
N ILE A 337 -23.31 7.74 -30.85
CA ILE A 337 -23.33 6.48 -30.08
C ILE A 337 -24.35 6.54 -28.93
N CYS A 338 -24.50 7.68 -28.25
CA CYS A 338 -25.48 7.85 -27.18
C CYS A 338 -26.93 8.03 -27.68
N TRP A 339 -27.15 8.40 -28.94
CA TRP A 339 -28.46 8.76 -29.50
C TRP A 339 -29.59 7.75 -29.19
N PRO A 340 -29.42 6.42 -29.33
CA PRO A 340 -30.48 5.45 -29.00
C PRO A 340 -30.95 5.52 -27.54
N ALA A 341 -30.03 5.74 -26.59
CA ALA A 341 -30.37 5.88 -25.19
C ALA A 341 -31.18 7.16 -24.93
N PHE A 342 -30.81 8.25 -25.60
CA PHE A 342 -31.52 9.54 -25.53
C PHE A 342 -32.94 9.42 -26.10
N MET A 343 -33.08 8.78 -27.27
CA MET A 343 -34.37 8.56 -27.94
C MET A 343 -35.35 7.76 -27.08
N LEU A 344 -34.87 6.69 -26.43
CA LEU A 344 -35.70 5.89 -25.52
C LEU A 344 -36.14 6.71 -24.31
N GLN A 345 -35.25 7.52 -23.74
CA GLN A 345 -35.58 8.37 -22.59
C GLN A 345 -36.61 9.45 -22.94
N GLU A 346 -36.46 10.19 -24.04
CA GLU A 346 -37.44 11.21 -24.46
C GLU A 346 -38.82 10.58 -24.66
N TYR A 347 -38.88 9.39 -25.26
CA TYR A 347 -40.10 8.62 -25.45
C TYR A 347 -40.74 8.20 -24.11
N HIS A 348 -39.94 7.76 -23.12
CA HIS A 348 -40.44 7.48 -21.77
C HIS A 348 -41.02 8.73 -21.10
N GLN A 349 -40.35 9.89 -21.18
CA GLN A 349 -40.85 11.15 -20.61
C GLN A 349 -42.17 11.59 -21.27
N GLN A 350 -42.27 11.49 -22.61
CA GLN A 350 -43.51 11.79 -23.33
C GLN A 350 -44.65 10.84 -22.94
N LYS A 351 -44.39 9.54 -22.72
CA LYS A 351 -45.42 8.58 -22.27
C LYS A 351 -45.93 8.93 -20.87
N ILE A 352 -45.06 9.37 -19.95
CA ILE A 352 -45.46 9.83 -18.61
C ILE A 352 -46.31 11.11 -18.69
N LEU A 353 -45.91 12.09 -19.50
CA LEU A 353 -46.68 13.32 -19.76
C LEU A 353 -48.05 13.02 -20.39
N ASN A 354 -48.13 12.10 -21.35
CA ASN A 354 -49.38 11.68 -21.97
C ASN A 354 -50.29 10.90 -21.00
N ALA A 355 -49.74 10.04 -20.14
CA ALA A 355 -50.50 9.36 -19.09
C ALA A 355 -51.07 10.36 -18.07
N GLN A 356 -50.30 11.38 -17.67
CA GLN A 356 -50.77 12.48 -16.82
C GLN A 356 -51.81 13.38 -17.53
N ALA A 357 -51.75 13.50 -18.85
CA ALA A 357 -52.77 14.21 -19.63
C ALA A 357 -54.09 13.42 -19.73
N ILE A 358 -54.02 12.10 -19.91
CA ILE A 358 -55.19 11.20 -19.90
C ILE A 358 -55.86 11.21 -18.52
N LEU A 359 -55.08 11.10 -17.43
CA LEU A 359 -55.56 11.24 -16.04
C LEU A 359 -56.15 12.64 -15.71
N LYS A 360 -55.87 13.66 -16.53
CA LYS A 360 -56.53 14.98 -16.44
C LYS A 360 -57.80 15.06 -17.28
N ALA A 361 -57.86 14.38 -18.43
CA ALA A 361 -59.05 14.34 -19.30
C ALA A 361 -60.20 13.54 -18.68
N ASP A 362 -59.91 12.44 -17.97
CA ASP A 362 -60.92 11.62 -17.29
C ASP A 362 -61.67 12.33 -16.14
N LYS A 363 -61.31 13.58 -15.80
CA LYS A 363 -62.06 14.39 -14.82
C LYS A 363 -63.28 15.13 -15.40
N GLU A 364 -63.49 15.11 -16.72
CA GLU A 364 -64.57 15.89 -17.37
C GLU A 364 -65.67 15.06 -18.07
N SER A 365 -65.62 13.72 -18.06
CA SER A 365 -66.68 12.88 -18.63
C SER A 365 -67.25 11.83 -17.67
N THR A 366 -68.52 11.98 -17.30
CA THR A 366 -69.27 11.01 -16.49
C THR A 366 -69.80 9.84 -17.34
N GLY A 367 -69.06 8.74 -17.35
CA GLY A 367 -69.45 7.45 -17.93
C GLY A 367 -68.68 6.29 -17.28
N PRO A 368 -69.22 5.05 -17.28
CA PRO A 368 -68.63 3.96 -16.50
C PRO A 368 -67.29 3.48 -17.10
N SER A 369 -66.30 3.36 -16.23
CA SER A 369 -64.96 2.85 -16.54
C SER A 369 -64.97 1.38 -16.98
N PRO A 370 -64.30 0.99 -18.08
CA PRO A 370 -63.80 -0.37 -18.21
C PRO A 370 -62.67 -0.63 -17.20
N THR A 371 -62.44 -1.89 -16.85
CA THR A 371 -61.43 -2.31 -15.88
C THR A 371 -60.02 -1.92 -16.31
N LEU A 372 -59.32 -1.19 -15.43
CA LEU A 372 -57.92 -0.86 -15.58
C LEU A 372 -57.07 -2.12 -15.32
N GLU A 373 -56.69 -2.83 -16.39
CA GLU A 373 -55.66 -3.85 -16.29
C GLU A 373 -54.34 -3.23 -15.83
N SER A 374 -53.56 -4.01 -15.08
CA SER A 374 -52.32 -3.57 -14.42
C SER A 374 -51.33 -2.97 -15.42
N PHE A 375 -50.94 -1.70 -15.20
CA PHE A 375 -49.79 -1.12 -15.89
C PHE A 375 -48.52 -1.91 -15.55
N SER A 376 -47.99 -2.63 -16.53
CA SER A 376 -46.74 -3.37 -16.45
C SER A 376 -45.52 -2.44 -16.36
N ASN A 377 -44.42 -2.98 -15.82
CA ASN A 377 -43.14 -2.29 -15.72
C ASN A 377 -42.60 -1.86 -17.11
N PRO A 378 -41.73 -0.84 -17.20
CA PRO A 378 -41.46 -0.09 -18.44
C PRO A 378 -40.51 -0.78 -19.44
N VAL A 379 -40.79 -2.03 -19.80
CA VAL A 379 -39.99 -2.86 -20.72
C VAL A 379 -40.74 -3.29 -21.99
N ASP A 380 -42.08 -3.22 -22.03
CA ASP A 380 -42.92 -3.71 -23.16
C ASP A 380 -42.89 -2.83 -24.45
N ILE A 381 -41.71 -2.36 -24.90
CA ILE A 381 -41.58 -1.40 -26.02
C ILE A 381 -40.46 -1.78 -27.02
N LEU A 382 -39.47 -2.56 -26.56
CA LEU A 382 -38.48 -3.37 -27.28
C LEU A 382 -38.22 -4.55 -26.33
N ASP A 383 -38.17 -5.80 -26.80
CA ASP A 383 -37.88 -6.92 -25.89
C ASP A 383 -36.52 -6.70 -25.22
N THR A 384 -36.39 -7.04 -23.93
CA THR A 384 -35.12 -6.86 -23.19
C THR A 384 -33.95 -7.56 -23.88
N SER A 385 -34.23 -8.68 -24.54
CA SER A 385 -33.29 -9.43 -25.37
C SER A 385 -32.79 -8.62 -26.59
N GLU A 386 -33.66 -7.89 -27.29
CA GLU A 386 -33.28 -7.07 -28.45
C GLU A 386 -32.37 -5.89 -28.05
N TRP A 387 -32.67 -5.22 -26.94
CA TRP A 387 -31.80 -4.14 -26.43
C TRP A 387 -30.45 -4.67 -25.93
N ASN A 388 -30.43 -5.85 -25.31
CA ASN A 388 -29.19 -6.52 -24.90
C ASN A 388 -28.36 -6.93 -26.12
N GLU A 389 -28.98 -7.55 -27.13
CA GLU A 389 -28.31 -7.93 -28.38
C GLU A 389 -27.76 -6.71 -29.12
N TYR A 390 -28.53 -5.62 -29.17
CA TYR A 390 -28.07 -4.33 -29.71
C TYR A 390 -26.86 -3.79 -28.94
N SER A 391 -26.95 -3.72 -27.61
CA SER A 391 -25.88 -3.21 -26.74
C SER A 391 -24.58 -4.01 -26.88
N VAL A 392 -24.68 -5.33 -27.02
CA VAL A 392 -23.56 -6.23 -27.29
C VAL A 392 -22.98 -5.97 -28.69
N LYS A 393 -23.80 -5.96 -29.75
CA LYS A 393 -23.33 -5.70 -31.12
C LYS A 393 -22.67 -4.33 -31.27
N LEU A 394 -23.24 -3.29 -30.66
CA LEU A 394 -22.67 -1.94 -30.65
C LEU A 394 -21.30 -1.92 -29.95
N SER A 395 -21.21 -2.56 -28.78
CA SER A 395 -19.96 -2.64 -28.00
C SER A 395 -18.86 -3.42 -28.75
N ILE A 396 -19.21 -4.57 -29.35
CA ILE A 396 -18.28 -5.35 -30.20
C ILE A 396 -17.83 -4.52 -31.39
N THR A 397 -18.75 -3.82 -32.08
CA THR A 397 -18.41 -3.01 -33.26
C THR A 397 -17.50 -1.84 -32.91
N LEU A 398 -17.71 -1.17 -31.77
CA LEU A 398 -16.83 -0.10 -31.30
C LEU A 398 -15.45 -0.63 -30.86
N CYS A 399 -15.40 -1.77 -30.16
CA CYS A 399 -14.15 -2.48 -29.88
C CYS A 399 -13.43 -2.91 -31.18
N SER A 400 -14.18 -3.13 -32.27
CA SER A 400 -13.63 -3.67 -33.51
C SER A 400 -12.71 -2.71 -34.29
N PHE A 401 -12.65 -1.45 -33.88
CA PHE A 401 -11.64 -0.49 -34.33
C PHE A 401 -10.23 -0.85 -33.81
N LEU A 402 -10.11 -1.50 -32.64
CA LEU A 402 -8.82 -1.96 -32.10
C LEU A 402 -8.44 -3.37 -32.59
N LEU A 403 -9.40 -4.30 -32.53
CA LEU A 403 -9.20 -5.72 -32.83
C LEU A 403 -10.24 -6.23 -33.85
N PRO A 404 -9.97 -7.26 -34.66
CA PRO A 404 -10.97 -7.94 -35.48
C PRO A 404 -12.18 -8.44 -34.67
N PRO A 405 -13.43 -8.35 -35.19
CA PRO A 405 -14.63 -8.83 -34.50
C PRO A 405 -14.56 -10.29 -34.03
N LYS A 406 -13.82 -11.15 -34.75
CA LYS A 406 -13.68 -12.59 -34.44
C LYS A 406 -12.93 -12.89 -33.13
N GLU A 407 -12.14 -11.93 -32.64
CA GLU A 407 -11.32 -12.03 -31.42
C GLU A 407 -12.02 -11.40 -30.20
N ILE A 408 -13.06 -10.61 -30.44
CA ILE A 408 -13.89 -9.94 -29.44
C ILE A 408 -15.01 -10.90 -29.02
N LYS A 409 -14.63 -11.94 -28.27
CA LYS A 409 -15.55 -12.86 -27.59
C LYS A 409 -15.76 -12.45 -26.13
N TYR A 410 -16.98 -12.66 -25.64
CA TYR A 410 -17.32 -12.66 -24.21
C TYR A 410 -16.45 -13.68 -23.47
N CYS A 411 -15.79 -13.25 -22.38
CA CYS A 411 -14.80 -14.05 -21.66
C CYS A 411 -14.99 -13.88 -20.15
N PRO A 412 -15.71 -14.79 -19.47
CA PRO A 412 -16.03 -14.64 -18.05
C PRO A 412 -14.89 -15.07 -17.09
N ALA A 413 -13.70 -15.45 -17.59
CA ALA A 413 -12.58 -15.88 -16.76
C ALA A 413 -11.19 -15.51 -17.36
N PRO A 414 -10.13 -15.32 -16.53
CA PRO A 414 -8.91 -14.62 -16.96
C PRO A 414 -7.82 -15.47 -17.62
N THR A 415 -8.00 -16.78 -17.79
CA THR A 415 -6.85 -17.74 -17.82
C THR A 415 -6.29 -18.14 -19.18
N ASP A 416 -6.94 -17.87 -20.32
CA ASP A 416 -6.40 -18.22 -21.64
C ASP A 416 -6.63 -17.11 -22.68
N VAL A 417 -5.63 -16.24 -22.85
CA VAL A 417 -5.59 -15.23 -23.93
C VAL A 417 -4.29 -15.39 -24.70
N THR A 418 -4.37 -16.00 -25.89
CA THR A 418 -3.23 -16.21 -26.78
C THR A 418 -2.80 -14.91 -27.46
N GLN A 419 -1.49 -14.78 -27.75
CA GLN A 419 -0.92 -13.63 -28.43
C GLN A 419 -1.47 -13.53 -29.86
N ILE A 420 -2.07 -12.39 -30.19
CA ILE A 420 -2.72 -12.16 -31.48
C ILE A 420 -1.69 -11.64 -32.48
N SER A 421 -1.39 -12.40 -33.53
CA SER A 421 -0.51 -11.98 -34.63
C SER A 421 -1.32 -11.29 -35.74
N LEU A 422 -1.34 -9.95 -35.74
CA LEU A 422 -2.07 -9.14 -36.71
C LEU A 422 -1.15 -8.27 -37.58
N SER A 423 -1.50 -8.15 -38.86
CA SER A 423 -0.82 -7.30 -39.84
C SER A 423 -1.27 -5.82 -39.74
N ILE A 424 -1.21 -5.24 -38.54
CA ILE A 424 -1.61 -3.85 -38.26
C ILE A 424 -0.37 -3.09 -37.77
N SER A 425 -0.20 -1.84 -38.21
CA SER A 425 0.93 -1.03 -37.76
C SER A 425 0.72 -0.53 -36.32
N LEU A 426 1.80 -0.51 -35.51
CA LEU A 426 1.75 0.02 -34.14
C LEU A 426 1.25 1.47 -34.08
N ALA A 427 1.58 2.29 -35.09
CA ALA A 427 1.11 3.67 -35.22
C ALA A 427 -0.42 3.78 -35.41
N TYR A 428 -1.07 2.78 -36.02
CA TYR A 428 -2.53 2.70 -36.07
C TYR A 428 -3.11 2.43 -34.68
N TRP A 429 -2.57 1.43 -33.97
CA TRP A 429 -3.05 1.08 -32.63
C TRP A 429 -2.85 2.21 -31.62
N GLU A 430 -1.71 2.90 -31.64
CA GLU A 430 -1.48 4.08 -30.79
C GLU A 430 -2.53 5.15 -31.05
N GLN A 431 -2.70 5.58 -32.30
CA GLN A 431 -3.68 6.63 -32.64
C GLN A 431 -5.12 6.18 -32.34
N CYS A 432 -5.43 4.88 -32.48
CA CYS A 432 -6.77 4.34 -32.26
C CYS A 432 -7.10 4.22 -30.76
N ALA A 433 -6.14 3.80 -29.94
CA ALA A 433 -6.26 3.81 -28.49
C ALA A 433 -6.52 5.23 -27.99
N ARG A 434 -5.69 6.20 -28.40
CA ARG A 434 -5.88 7.63 -28.05
C ARG A 434 -7.26 8.16 -28.45
N TRP A 435 -7.73 7.81 -29.65
CA TRP A 435 -9.05 8.21 -30.14
C TRP A 435 -10.21 7.58 -29.34
N ILE A 436 -10.16 6.28 -29.06
CA ILE A 436 -11.22 5.59 -28.31
C ILE A 436 -11.31 6.11 -26.88
N ILE A 437 -10.19 6.38 -26.19
CA ILE A 437 -10.22 6.97 -24.84
C ILE A 437 -10.98 8.29 -24.86
N LYS A 438 -10.70 9.18 -25.83
CA LYS A 438 -11.41 10.46 -26.00
C LYS A 438 -12.91 10.31 -26.32
N VAL A 439 -13.26 9.30 -27.13
CA VAL A 439 -14.65 8.95 -27.39
C VAL A 439 -15.36 8.48 -26.11
N LEU A 440 -14.79 7.53 -25.37
CA LEU A 440 -15.37 7.02 -24.12
C LEU A 440 -15.50 8.13 -23.06
N SER A 441 -14.46 8.95 -22.90
CA SER A 441 -14.47 10.15 -22.04
C SER A 441 -15.53 11.19 -22.42
N THR A 442 -16.15 11.09 -23.59
CA THR A 442 -17.32 11.87 -24.00
C THR A 442 -18.62 11.08 -23.82
N VAL A 443 -18.66 9.81 -24.26
CA VAL A 443 -19.86 8.94 -24.21
C VAL A 443 -20.38 8.76 -22.78
N PHE A 444 -19.53 8.43 -21.82
CA PHE A 444 -19.99 8.20 -20.44
C PHE A 444 -20.59 9.44 -19.76
N PRO A 445 -19.99 10.65 -19.82
CA PRO A 445 -20.67 11.87 -19.36
C PRO A 445 -21.97 12.16 -20.11
N CYS A 446 -22.02 11.92 -21.43
CA CYS A 446 -23.25 12.04 -22.21
C CYS A 446 -24.35 11.09 -21.71
N MET A 447 -24.02 9.85 -21.35
CA MET A 447 -24.96 8.90 -20.74
C MET A 447 -25.34 9.26 -19.30
N LYS A 448 -24.43 9.82 -18.48
CA LYS A 448 -24.73 10.29 -17.11
C LYS A 448 -25.65 11.51 -17.11
N ALA A 449 -25.53 12.40 -18.10
CA ALA A 449 -26.42 13.56 -18.27
C ALA A 449 -27.89 13.18 -18.54
N CYS A 450 -28.15 11.91 -18.86
CA CYS A 450 -29.47 11.32 -19.02
C CYS A 450 -30.00 10.62 -17.75
N ALA A 451 -29.30 10.68 -16.63
CA ALA A 451 -29.89 10.34 -15.33
C ALA A 451 -30.70 11.53 -14.78
N SER A 452 -31.86 11.26 -14.17
CA SER A 452 -32.46 12.18 -13.19
C SER A 452 -31.63 12.14 -11.91
N GLU A 453 -31.66 13.22 -11.11
CA GLU A 453 -30.80 13.39 -9.92
C GLU A 453 -30.85 12.23 -8.89
N THR A 454 -31.88 11.38 -8.92
CA THR A 454 -32.06 10.27 -7.97
C THR A 454 -31.88 8.87 -8.54
N ASP A 455 -31.93 8.64 -9.85
CA ASP A 455 -31.88 7.27 -10.42
C ASP A 455 -31.47 7.19 -11.91
N LEU A 456 -30.76 6.12 -12.26
CA LEU A 456 -30.32 5.79 -13.62
C LEU A 456 -31.27 4.75 -14.29
N PRO A 457 -31.82 5.02 -15.49
CA PRO A 457 -32.69 4.06 -16.19
C PRO A 457 -31.99 2.73 -16.54
N ASN A 458 -32.71 1.62 -16.39
CA ASN A 458 -32.17 0.26 -16.63
C ASN A 458 -31.53 0.08 -18.02
N HIS A 459 -32.13 0.64 -19.08
CA HIS A 459 -31.57 0.52 -20.45
C HIS A 459 -30.22 1.23 -20.60
N ILE A 460 -30.00 2.36 -19.91
CA ILE A 460 -28.72 3.07 -19.86
C ILE A 460 -27.70 2.27 -19.04
N ARG A 461 -28.12 1.70 -17.90
CA ARG A 461 -27.26 0.84 -17.06
C ARG A 461 -26.76 -0.39 -17.83
N ILE A 462 -27.64 -1.10 -18.53
CA ILE A 462 -27.28 -2.27 -19.36
C ILE A 462 -26.29 -1.87 -20.46
N LEU A 463 -26.58 -0.78 -21.20
CA LEU A 463 -25.71 -0.33 -22.29
C LEU A 463 -24.31 0.06 -21.76
N ALA A 464 -24.25 0.81 -20.67
CA ALA A 464 -22.98 1.22 -20.05
C ALA A 464 -22.19 0.01 -19.55
N ASN A 465 -22.80 -0.87 -18.75
CA ASN A 465 -22.15 -2.05 -18.18
C ASN A 465 -21.61 -2.98 -19.29
N THR A 466 -22.39 -3.19 -20.36
CA THR A 466 -21.96 -3.97 -21.52
C THR A 466 -20.76 -3.32 -22.20
N MET A 467 -20.83 -2.01 -22.46
CA MET A 467 -19.75 -1.24 -23.09
C MET A 467 -18.47 -1.24 -22.25
N GLN A 468 -18.58 -1.11 -20.93
CA GLN A 468 -17.47 -1.16 -19.98
C GLN A 468 -16.75 -2.52 -20.03
N HIS A 469 -17.48 -3.63 -19.90
CA HIS A 469 -16.92 -4.99 -19.96
C HIS A 469 -16.16 -5.25 -21.27
N TYR A 470 -16.81 -5.03 -22.41
CA TYR A 470 -16.18 -5.27 -23.72
C TYR A 470 -14.96 -4.36 -23.95
N MET A 471 -14.95 -3.12 -23.45
CA MET A 471 -13.80 -2.22 -23.53
C MET A 471 -12.64 -2.68 -22.64
N LEU A 472 -12.88 -3.05 -21.37
CA LEU A 472 -11.85 -3.56 -20.45
C LEU A 472 -11.19 -4.84 -21.02
N CYS A 473 -12.01 -5.80 -21.47
CA CYS A 473 -11.54 -7.00 -22.15
C CYS A 473 -10.71 -6.69 -23.42
N THR A 474 -11.12 -5.69 -24.20
CA THR A 474 -10.41 -5.29 -25.43
C THR A 474 -9.08 -4.59 -25.13
N PHE A 475 -9.05 -3.64 -24.19
CA PHE A 475 -7.81 -2.98 -23.77
C PHE A 475 -6.81 -3.99 -23.18
N ARG A 476 -7.27 -4.98 -22.40
CA ARG A 476 -6.43 -6.09 -21.91
C ARG A 476 -5.80 -6.88 -23.07
N LYS A 477 -6.59 -7.31 -24.06
CA LYS A 477 -6.09 -8.02 -25.25
C LYS A 477 -5.11 -7.20 -26.10
N VAL A 478 -5.36 -5.89 -26.23
CA VAL A 478 -4.45 -4.96 -26.91
C VAL A 478 -3.11 -4.85 -26.17
N LEU A 479 -3.12 -4.67 -24.85
CA LEU A 479 -1.88 -4.59 -24.05
C LEU A 479 -1.11 -5.93 -23.99
N ILE A 480 -1.79 -7.08 -24.00
CA ILE A 480 -1.13 -8.40 -24.15
C ILE A 480 -0.41 -8.50 -25.50
N SER A 481 -0.98 -7.93 -26.57
CA SER A 481 -0.43 -8.04 -27.92
C SER A 481 0.63 -6.98 -28.24
N ALA A 482 0.56 -5.81 -27.61
CA ALA A 482 1.49 -4.69 -27.79
C ALA A 482 1.65 -3.86 -26.49
N PRO A 483 2.48 -4.30 -25.51
CA PRO A 483 2.59 -3.65 -24.21
C PRO A 483 3.12 -2.20 -24.29
N ALA A 484 3.92 -1.88 -25.32
CA ALA A 484 4.43 -0.53 -25.59
C ALA A 484 3.33 0.56 -25.67
N LEU A 485 2.08 0.18 -25.99
CA LEU A 485 0.94 1.10 -26.02
C LEU A 485 0.54 1.65 -24.63
N LEU A 486 1.00 1.02 -23.54
CA LEU A 486 0.73 1.47 -22.16
C LEU A 486 1.11 2.94 -21.94
N LYS A 487 2.20 3.41 -22.58
CA LYS A 487 2.60 4.82 -22.52
C LYS A 487 1.53 5.73 -23.13
N SER A 488 1.02 5.39 -24.30
CA SER A 488 0.00 6.17 -25.01
C SER A 488 -1.36 6.12 -24.31
N PHE A 489 -1.68 5.02 -23.61
CA PHE A 489 -2.85 4.92 -22.71
C PHE A 489 -2.73 5.85 -21.49
N ARG A 490 -1.54 5.96 -20.88
CA ARG A 490 -1.26 6.87 -19.76
C ARG A 490 -1.35 8.34 -20.19
N GLU A 491 -0.75 8.69 -21.34
CA GLU A 491 -0.72 10.07 -21.86
C GLU A 491 -2.12 10.66 -22.14
N GLU A 492 -3.13 9.82 -22.42
CA GLU A 492 -4.51 10.25 -22.66
C GLU A 492 -5.47 10.02 -21.47
N GLY A 493 -4.94 9.66 -20.29
CA GLY A 493 -5.74 9.54 -19.07
C GLY A 493 -6.67 8.32 -19.02
N LEU A 494 -6.25 7.15 -19.51
CA LEU A 494 -7.05 5.91 -19.42
C LEU A 494 -7.51 5.62 -17.98
N TRP A 495 -6.62 5.78 -17.00
CA TRP A 495 -6.93 5.49 -15.60
C TRP A 495 -7.91 6.49 -15.00
N ASP A 496 -7.79 7.77 -15.35
CA ASP A 496 -8.73 8.82 -14.95
C ASP A 496 -10.13 8.57 -15.53
N LEU A 497 -10.21 8.03 -16.75
CA LEU A 497 -11.47 7.57 -17.34
C LEU A 497 -12.03 6.36 -16.59
N ILE A 498 -11.26 5.27 -16.46
CA ILE A 498 -11.73 4.00 -15.89
C ILE A 498 -12.20 4.20 -14.44
N PHE A 499 -11.43 4.91 -13.61
CA PHE A 499 -11.75 5.14 -12.19
C PHE A 499 -12.61 6.39 -11.92
N SER A 500 -13.16 7.02 -12.96
CA SER A 500 -14.08 8.15 -12.79
C SER A 500 -15.44 7.73 -12.21
N GLU A 501 -16.16 8.71 -11.63
CA GLU A 501 -17.60 8.60 -11.34
C GLU A 501 -18.47 8.16 -12.54
N LYS A 502 -17.93 8.28 -13.75
CA LYS A 502 -18.63 8.08 -15.02
C LYS A 502 -18.38 6.69 -15.59
N PHE A 503 -17.49 5.90 -14.98
CA PHE A 503 -17.17 4.54 -15.41
C PHE A 503 -17.25 3.60 -14.19
N PHE A 504 -16.29 3.66 -13.27
CA PHE A 504 -16.22 2.77 -12.09
C PHE A 504 -17.39 2.88 -11.12
N TYR A 505 -17.95 4.09 -10.94
CA TYR A 505 -19.06 4.36 -10.02
C TYR A 505 -20.38 4.66 -10.75
N PHE A 506 -20.53 4.24 -12.02
CA PHE A 506 -21.64 4.66 -12.89
C PHE A 506 -23.04 4.13 -12.46
N GLY A 507 -23.14 3.25 -11.46
CA GLY A 507 -24.40 2.60 -11.10
C GLY A 507 -24.61 2.21 -9.63
N SER A 508 -23.81 2.71 -8.69
CA SER A 508 -23.92 2.36 -7.26
C SER A 508 -24.84 3.32 -6.47
N SER A 509 -26.15 3.27 -6.72
CA SER A 509 -27.14 3.70 -5.72
C SER A 509 -27.45 2.51 -4.79
N LEU A 510 -27.46 2.75 -3.48
CA LEU A 510 -27.51 1.69 -2.46
C LEU A 510 -28.93 1.13 -2.20
N ASP A 511 -29.95 1.69 -2.85
CA ASP A 511 -31.36 1.42 -2.57
C ASP A 511 -32.11 0.90 -3.81
N TYR A 512 -33.01 -0.05 -3.56
CA TYR A 512 -33.91 -0.74 -4.49
C TYR A 512 -33.28 -1.65 -5.56
N ILE A 513 -33.56 -2.96 -5.42
CA ILE A 513 -34.26 -3.76 -6.43
C ILE A 513 -34.98 -4.92 -5.73
N GLN A 514 -36.27 -5.06 -6.01
CA GLN A 514 -37.01 -6.31 -5.84
C GLN A 514 -37.75 -6.56 -7.17
N GLN A 515 -37.78 -7.83 -7.61
CA GLN A 515 -38.56 -8.32 -8.75
C GLN A 515 -38.16 -7.83 -10.16
N ASN A 516 -37.40 -8.63 -10.92
CA ASN A 516 -38.02 -9.63 -11.82
C ASN A 516 -36.97 -10.53 -12.49
N ASP A 517 -37.23 -11.85 -12.47
CA ASP A 517 -36.44 -12.87 -13.15
C ASP A 517 -36.78 -13.00 -14.65
N GLN A 518 -35.88 -13.70 -15.36
CA GLN A 518 -36.01 -14.41 -16.65
C GLN A 518 -35.31 -13.78 -17.88
N LEU A 519 -34.11 -14.28 -18.18
CA LEU A 519 -33.47 -14.25 -19.50
C LEU A 519 -32.82 -15.61 -19.84
N ILE A 520 -32.77 -15.94 -21.14
CA ILE A 520 -32.66 -17.30 -21.73
C ILE A 520 -31.68 -17.24 -22.94
N ASP A 521 -30.85 -18.24 -23.28
CA ASP A 521 -30.63 -19.60 -22.72
C ASP A 521 -29.13 -19.90 -22.53
N ALA A 522 -28.81 -20.90 -21.70
CA ALA A 522 -27.53 -21.61 -21.70
C ALA A 522 -27.72 -23.05 -21.21
N PRO A 523 -26.99 -24.04 -21.76
CA PRO A 523 -27.27 -25.46 -21.50
C PRO A 523 -27.02 -25.84 -20.04
N LYS A 524 -28.00 -26.51 -19.44
CA LYS A 524 -28.08 -26.86 -18.02
C LYS A 524 -26.88 -27.67 -17.52
N SER A 525 -26.15 -27.12 -16.54
CA SER A 525 -25.35 -27.89 -15.58
C SER A 525 -25.52 -27.34 -14.16
N ILE A 526 -26.37 -28.03 -13.39
CA ILE A 526 -26.39 -28.21 -11.93
C ILE A 526 -25.39 -27.32 -11.14
N ASP A 527 -25.85 -26.20 -10.58
CA ASP A 527 -26.25 -26.11 -9.16
C ASP A 527 -26.84 -24.72 -8.85
N SER A 528 -28.11 -24.68 -8.43
CA SER A 528 -28.85 -23.43 -8.20
C SER A 528 -28.84 -23.00 -6.74
N LYS A 529 -27.99 -22.03 -6.39
CA LYS A 529 -28.12 -21.14 -5.21
C LYS A 529 -27.23 -19.90 -5.38
N SER A 530 -27.66 -18.78 -4.79
CA SER A 530 -27.06 -17.42 -4.80
C SER A 530 -26.84 -16.76 -6.18
N PHE A 531 -27.85 -16.02 -6.65
CA PHE A 531 -27.70 -14.91 -7.60
C PHE A 531 -28.47 -13.69 -7.07
N SER A 532 -27.80 -12.90 -6.23
CA SER A 532 -28.23 -11.60 -5.70
C SER A 532 -26.98 -10.85 -5.22
N GLU A 533 -26.92 -9.52 -5.42
CA GLU A 533 -25.81 -8.60 -5.09
C GLU A 533 -24.51 -8.66 -5.94
N THR A 534 -24.34 -9.63 -6.85
CA THR A 534 -23.02 -9.87 -7.48
C THR A 534 -22.64 -8.95 -8.65
N ASP A 535 -23.56 -8.55 -9.53
CA ASP A 535 -23.19 -8.03 -10.87
C ASP A 535 -22.46 -6.66 -10.84
N VAL A 536 -22.78 -5.79 -9.89
CA VAL A 536 -22.11 -4.48 -9.74
C VAL A 536 -20.64 -4.65 -9.34
N ASN A 537 -20.35 -5.66 -8.51
CA ASN A 537 -19.00 -5.96 -8.03
C ASN A 537 -18.09 -6.56 -9.12
N VAL A 538 -18.64 -7.25 -10.13
CA VAL A 538 -17.86 -7.92 -11.18
C VAL A 538 -17.09 -6.92 -12.06
N LEU A 539 -17.75 -5.84 -12.51
CA LEU A 539 -17.12 -4.82 -13.36
C LEU A 539 -16.01 -4.05 -12.61
N GLN A 540 -16.24 -3.74 -11.34
CA GLN A 540 -15.27 -3.06 -10.49
C GLN A 540 -14.05 -3.97 -10.22
N ALA A 541 -14.27 -5.26 -9.97
CA ALA A 541 -13.21 -6.25 -9.86
C ALA A 541 -12.42 -6.44 -11.18
N GLU A 542 -13.10 -6.43 -12.34
CA GLU A 542 -12.46 -6.51 -13.65
C GLU A 542 -11.58 -5.27 -13.95
N ALA A 543 -12.06 -4.08 -13.61
CA ALA A 543 -11.31 -2.82 -13.73
C ALA A 543 -10.06 -2.80 -12.83
N ILE A 544 -10.20 -3.21 -11.56
CA ILE A 544 -9.06 -3.37 -10.63
C ILE A 544 -8.06 -4.39 -11.21
N SER A 545 -8.53 -5.57 -11.63
CA SER A 545 -7.68 -6.61 -12.21
C SER A 545 -6.99 -6.19 -13.53
N PHE A 546 -7.61 -5.32 -14.31
CA PHE A 546 -7.01 -4.80 -15.55
C PHE A 546 -5.88 -3.80 -15.25
N LEU A 547 -6.06 -2.94 -14.25
CA LEU A 547 -4.98 -2.06 -13.79
C LEU A 547 -3.86 -2.89 -13.13
N GLU A 548 -4.18 -3.89 -12.31
CA GLU A 548 -3.22 -4.83 -11.72
C GLU A 548 -2.31 -5.48 -12.77
N PHE A 549 -2.93 -5.99 -13.85
CA PHE A 549 -2.22 -6.52 -15.01
C PHE A 549 -1.30 -5.46 -15.64
N ALA A 550 -1.79 -4.23 -15.88
CA ALA A 550 -0.96 -3.16 -16.46
C ALA A 550 0.20 -2.72 -15.55
N ALA A 551 -0.01 -2.72 -14.22
CA ALA A 551 1.00 -2.40 -13.21
C ALA A 551 2.10 -3.47 -13.10
N THR A 552 1.81 -4.70 -13.53
CA THR A 552 2.70 -5.88 -13.43
C THR A 552 3.24 -6.38 -14.78
N LEU A 553 2.99 -5.65 -15.88
CA LEU A 553 3.57 -5.91 -17.20
C LEU A 553 5.11 -5.86 -17.16
N ASN A 554 5.79 -6.90 -17.66
CA ASN A 554 7.25 -7.01 -17.68
C ASN A 554 7.98 -5.86 -18.40
N GLU A 555 7.33 -5.23 -19.39
CA GLU A 555 7.89 -4.08 -20.14
C GLU A 555 7.62 -2.73 -19.45
N ASN A 556 6.81 -2.69 -18.39
CA ASN A 556 6.60 -1.50 -17.59
C ASN A 556 7.85 -1.25 -16.73
N SER A 557 8.38 -0.03 -16.77
CA SER A 557 9.54 0.39 -15.95
C SER A 557 9.15 1.24 -14.73
N ASN A 558 7.89 1.66 -14.64
CA ASN A 558 7.38 2.50 -13.57
C ASN A 558 5.86 2.36 -13.47
N ASN A 559 5.37 1.79 -12.36
CA ASN A 559 3.95 1.58 -12.08
C ASN A 559 3.29 2.70 -11.24
N LEU A 560 3.96 3.84 -11.07
CA LEU A 560 3.44 5.00 -10.35
C LEU A 560 2.04 5.47 -10.82
N PRO A 561 1.73 5.58 -12.12
CA PRO A 561 0.40 6.02 -12.57
C PRO A 561 -0.72 5.06 -12.16
N GLU A 562 -0.44 3.75 -12.22
CA GLU A 562 -1.39 2.70 -11.83
C GLU A 562 -1.60 2.69 -10.31
N CYS A 563 -0.52 2.78 -9.51
CA CYS A 563 -0.63 2.87 -8.06
C CYS A 563 -1.34 4.15 -7.60
N LEU A 564 -1.16 5.28 -8.30
CA LEU A 564 -1.87 6.54 -8.04
C LEU A 564 -3.39 6.39 -8.23
N ALA A 565 -3.82 5.78 -9.34
CA ALA A 565 -5.23 5.58 -9.62
C ALA A 565 -5.91 4.65 -8.60
N LEU A 566 -5.25 3.57 -8.18
CA LEU A 566 -5.75 2.71 -7.08
C LEU A 566 -5.82 3.45 -5.74
N VAL A 567 -4.87 4.34 -5.44
CA VAL A 567 -4.93 5.17 -4.22
C VAL A 567 -6.14 6.10 -4.26
N GLY A 568 -6.39 6.77 -5.39
CA GLY A 568 -7.57 7.62 -5.57
C GLY A 568 -8.87 6.83 -5.39
N ALA A 569 -8.98 5.66 -6.02
CA ALA A 569 -10.12 4.77 -5.86
C ALA A 569 -10.33 4.33 -4.40
N LEU A 570 -9.24 4.03 -3.66
CA LEU A 570 -9.32 3.66 -2.25
C LEU A 570 -9.82 4.82 -1.36
N GLU A 571 -9.36 6.04 -1.62
CA GLU A 571 -9.78 7.24 -0.89
C GLU A 571 -11.27 7.58 -1.13
N HIS A 572 -11.82 7.23 -2.29
CA HIS A 572 -13.26 7.32 -2.57
C HIS A 572 -14.10 6.20 -1.92
N CYS A 573 -13.48 5.08 -1.51
CA CYS A 573 -14.17 3.88 -1.01
C CYS A 573 -14.05 3.68 0.51
N THR A 574 -13.94 4.78 1.26
CA THR A 574 -13.76 4.75 2.73
C THR A 574 -14.83 3.99 3.50
N TYR A 575 -16.07 3.93 3.02
CA TYR A 575 -17.21 3.29 3.71
C TYR A 575 -17.65 1.94 3.12
N ASP A 576 -17.01 1.48 2.04
CA ASP A 576 -17.22 0.18 1.41
C ASP A 576 -16.01 -0.75 1.69
N PRO A 577 -16.10 -1.63 2.70
CA PRO A 577 -15.01 -2.54 3.04
C PRO A 577 -14.79 -3.65 1.98
N GLY A 578 -15.80 -3.96 1.16
CA GLY A 578 -15.71 -4.99 0.13
C GLY A 578 -14.79 -4.54 -1.00
N LEU A 579 -15.09 -3.38 -1.59
CA LEU A 579 -14.31 -2.84 -2.69
C LEU A 579 -12.93 -2.31 -2.25
N ALA A 580 -12.84 -1.67 -1.09
CA ALA A 580 -11.57 -1.29 -0.49
C ALA A 580 -10.67 -2.53 -0.24
N GLY A 581 -11.28 -3.66 0.17
CA GLY A 581 -10.61 -4.96 0.29
C GLY A 581 -10.10 -5.51 -1.04
N GLY A 582 -10.84 -5.30 -2.13
CA GLY A 582 -10.39 -5.61 -3.50
C GLY A 582 -9.15 -4.81 -3.91
N ILE A 583 -9.17 -3.50 -3.67
CA ILE A 583 -8.04 -2.60 -4.00
C ILE A 583 -6.77 -2.97 -3.19
N VAL A 584 -6.90 -3.23 -1.89
CA VAL A 584 -5.75 -3.61 -1.04
C VAL A 584 -5.17 -4.98 -1.43
N LYS A 585 -6.01 -5.95 -1.83
CA LYS A 585 -5.51 -7.21 -2.42
C LYS A 585 -4.73 -6.95 -3.71
N SER A 586 -5.17 -6.01 -4.55
CA SER A 586 -4.44 -5.67 -5.76
C SER A 586 -3.08 -5.03 -5.48
N PHE A 587 -3.00 -4.11 -4.51
CA PHE A 587 -1.70 -3.58 -4.05
C PHE A 587 -0.74 -4.67 -3.56
N HIS A 588 -1.25 -5.70 -2.88
CA HIS A 588 -0.46 -6.87 -2.44
C HIS A 588 0.08 -7.68 -3.63
N VAL A 589 -0.75 -7.97 -4.63
CA VAL A 589 -0.32 -8.68 -5.85
C VAL A 589 0.70 -7.87 -6.65
N ILE A 590 0.49 -6.55 -6.82
CA ILE A 590 1.43 -5.66 -7.52
C ILE A 590 2.79 -5.62 -6.80
N LEU A 591 2.79 -5.56 -5.46
CA LEU A 591 4.02 -5.56 -4.66
C LEU A 591 4.80 -6.89 -4.76
N GLN A 592 4.10 -8.01 -4.88
CA GLN A 592 4.72 -9.34 -5.07
C GLN A 592 5.27 -9.56 -6.48
N LEU A 593 4.57 -9.10 -7.52
CA LEU A 593 4.96 -9.34 -8.92
C LEU A 593 5.93 -8.30 -9.48
N ALA A 594 5.88 -7.05 -9.00
CA ALA A 594 6.67 -5.92 -9.51
C ALA A 594 7.43 -5.18 -8.39
N THR A 595 8.08 -5.93 -7.49
CA THR A 595 8.56 -5.42 -6.18
C THR A 595 9.42 -4.15 -6.25
N GLU A 596 10.52 -4.13 -7.01
CA GLU A 596 11.46 -2.99 -7.01
C GLU A 596 10.81 -1.68 -7.47
N GLN A 597 10.00 -1.73 -8.54
CA GLN A 597 9.27 -0.58 -9.06
C GLN A 597 8.21 -0.11 -8.06
N THR A 598 7.48 -1.06 -7.48
CA THR A 598 6.40 -0.80 -6.53
C THR A 598 6.93 -0.16 -5.25
N LEU A 599 8.11 -0.55 -4.76
CA LEU A 599 8.75 0.09 -3.60
C LEU A 599 9.04 1.58 -3.85
N ALA A 600 9.53 1.94 -5.05
CA ALA A 600 9.77 3.33 -5.43
C ALA A 600 8.46 4.12 -5.56
N SER A 601 7.46 3.55 -6.23
CA SER A 601 6.12 4.12 -6.37
C SER A 601 5.48 4.37 -5.00
N PHE A 602 5.35 3.33 -4.16
CA PHE A 602 4.71 3.42 -2.83
C PHE A 602 5.34 4.48 -1.94
N LYS A 603 6.68 4.61 -1.98
CA LYS A 603 7.41 5.68 -1.28
C LYS A 603 7.07 7.08 -1.78
N SER A 604 6.92 7.27 -3.08
CA SER A 604 6.69 8.58 -3.68
C SER A 604 5.30 9.16 -3.42
N ILE A 605 4.28 8.30 -3.26
CA ILE A 605 2.86 8.69 -3.09
C ILE A 605 2.27 8.36 -1.71
N ASP A 606 3.08 7.77 -0.83
CA ASP A 606 2.75 7.43 0.56
C ASP A 606 1.54 6.47 0.68
N VAL A 607 1.55 5.40 -0.11
CA VAL A 607 0.47 4.40 -0.17
C VAL A 607 0.14 3.84 1.22
N LEU A 608 1.17 3.49 2.00
CA LEU A 608 0.97 2.86 3.31
C LEU A 608 0.21 3.75 4.28
N THR A 609 0.57 5.03 4.39
CA THR A 609 -0.15 5.96 5.27
C THR A 609 -1.59 6.13 4.81
N ARG A 610 -1.86 6.23 3.50
CA ARG A 610 -3.22 6.38 2.98
C ARG A 610 -4.07 5.13 3.22
N VAL A 611 -3.53 3.95 2.95
CA VAL A 611 -4.17 2.65 3.24
C VAL A 611 -4.46 2.50 4.73
N LEU A 612 -3.50 2.81 5.61
CA LEU A 612 -3.69 2.73 7.06
C LEU A 612 -4.66 3.81 7.58
N LYS A 613 -4.72 5.00 6.98
CA LYS A 613 -5.73 6.02 7.31
C LYS A 613 -7.16 5.52 7.03
N VAL A 614 -7.39 4.89 5.88
CA VAL A 614 -8.70 4.28 5.58
C VAL A 614 -9.03 3.15 6.56
N ALA A 615 -8.04 2.32 6.92
CA ALA A 615 -8.21 1.30 7.96
C ALA A 615 -8.54 1.89 9.34
N CYS A 616 -7.90 2.99 9.74
CA CYS A 616 -8.23 3.69 10.98
C CYS A 616 -9.66 4.25 10.99
N LEU A 617 -10.11 4.86 9.88
CA LEU A 617 -11.48 5.39 9.75
C LEU A 617 -12.53 4.28 9.87
N GLN A 618 -12.31 3.17 9.16
CA GLN A 618 -13.19 2.00 9.21
C GLN A 618 -13.20 1.32 10.60
N ALA A 619 -12.04 1.23 11.27
CA ALA A 619 -11.95 0.73 12.63
C ALA A 619 -12.68 1.63 13.66
N GLN A 620 -12.63 2.96 13.46
CA GLN A 620 -13.42 3.91 14.25
C GLN A 620 -14.93 3.77 14.00
N GLU A 621 -15.37 3.42 12.79
CA GLU A 621 -16.78 3.18 12.47
C GLU A 621 -17.32 1.94 13.21
N ILE A 622 -16.56 0.83 13.23
CA ILE A 622 -16.88 -0.37 14.04
C ILE A 622 -17.08 0.02 15.51
N ARG A 623 -16.16 0.81 16.08
CA ARG A 623 -16.21 1.21 17.49
C ARG A 623 -17.43 2.08 17.83
N LYS A 624 -17.92 2.91 16.90
CA LYS A 624 -19.17 3.66 17.08
C LYS A 624 -20.37 2.71 17.12
N LEU A 625 -20.46 1.80 16.14
CA LEU A 625 -21.54 0.80 16.05
C LEU A 625 -21.60 -0.07 17.32
N SER A 626 -20.45 -0.53 17.83
CA SER A 626 -20.38 -1.31 19.08
C SER A 626 -20.73 -0.52 20.35
N GLN A 627 -20.70 0.81 20.33
CA GLN A 627 -21.11 1.66 21.45
C GLN A 627 -22.62 1.97 21.42
N ASP A 628 -23.21 2.12 20.25
CA ASP A 628 -24.66 2.39 20.12
C ASP A 628 -25.51 1.18 20.53
N ASP A 629 -25.06 -0.04 20.25
CA ASP A 629 -25.72 -1.29 20.69
C ASP A 629 -25.80 -1.45 22.22
N LEU A 630 -24.93 -0.78 22.97
CA LEU A 630 -24.94 -0.77 24.44
C LEU A 630 -25.87 0.31 25.02
N ASN A 631 -26.25 1.32 24.24
CA ASN A 631 -27.09 2.42 24.68
C ASN A 631 -28.58 2.21 24.39
N GLN A 632 -28.95 1.35 23.43
CA GLN A 632 -30.36 1.05 23.12
C GLN A 632 -31.00 0.00 24.04
N ASN A 633 -31.11 0.32 25.33
CA ASN A 633 -32.01 -0.39 26.24
C ASN A 633 -33.47 0.13 26.10
N GLY A 634 -34.18 -0.32 25.06
CA GLY A 634 -35.63 -0.08 24.95
C GLY A 634 -36.27 -0.39 23.60
N SER A 635 -37.33 -1.23 23.62
CA SER A 635 -38.32 -1.50 22.56
C SER A 635 -37.89 -2.13 21.21
N GLN A 636 -38.12 -3.45 21.13
CA GLN A 636 -38.79 -4.16 20.02
C GLN A 636 -38.52 -3.75 18.55
N SER A 637 -37.55 -4.40 17.90
CA SER A 637 -37.70 -4.96 16.52
C SER A 637 -36.47 -5.77 16.02
N ARG A 638 -35.81 -6.53 16.91
CA ARG A 638 -34.67 -7.39 16.51
C ARG A 638 -35.16 -8.62 15.72
N ASN A 639 -34.65 -8.79 14.50
CA ASN A 639 -34.36 -10.07 13.82
C ASN A 639 -33.87 -9.92 12.37
N ALA A 640 -34.11 -8.77 11.70
CA ALA A 640 -33.67 -8.54 10.31
C ALA A 640 -32.43 -7.64 10.18
N GLN A 641 -32.29 -6.61 11.02
CA GLN A 641 -31.17 -5.64 10.92
C GLN A 641 -29.85 -6.17 11.52
N THR A 642 -29.92 -7.07 12.51
CA THR A 642 -28.74 -7.61 13.23
C THR A 642 -27.82 -8.45 12.36
N THR A 643 -28.35 -9.09 11.30
CA THR A 643 -27.54 -9.94 10.41
C THR A 643 -26.70 -9.10 9.44
N TYR A 644 -27.24 -7.98 8.97
CA TYR A 644 -26.57 -7.05 8.05
C TYR A 644 -25.43 -6.28 8.73
N SER A 645 -25.61 -5.92 10.01
CA SER A 645 -24.54 -5.30 10.81
C SER A 645 -23.36 -6.25 11.05
N ASP A 646 -23.61 -7.52 11.38
CA ASP A 646 -22.56 -8.51 11.65
C ASP A 646 -21.71 -8.79 10.41
N GLU A 647 -22.34 -8.89 9.23
CA GLU A 647 -21.62 -9.10 7.96
C GLU A 647 -20.77 -7.87 7.59
N ARG A 648 -21.30 -6.65 7.76
CA ARG A 648 -20.53 -5.42 7.54
C ARG A 648 -19.33 -5.33 8.51
N ILE A 649 -19.52 -5.59 9.80
CA ILE A 649 -18.43 -5.61 10.80
C ILE A 649 -17.36 -6.65 10.45
N LYS A 650 -17.77 -7.85 10.01
CA LYS A 650 -16.84 -8.92 9.59
C LYS A 650 -16.03 -8.53 8.35
N ASN A 651 -16.66 -7.90 7.36
CA ASN A 651 -16.00 -7.43 6.14
C ASN A 651 -15.03 -6.27 6.45
N THR A 652 -15.42 -5.32 7.30
CA THR A 652 -14.56 -4.23 7.76
C THR A 652 -13.35 -4.75 8.55
N CYS A 653 -13.54 -5.70 9.46
CA CYS A 653 -12.43 -6.39 10.15
C CYS A 653 -11.50 -7.16 9.19
N ALA A 654 -12.03 -7.72 8.10
CA ALA A 654 -11.22 -8.37 7.07
C ALA A 654 -10.38 -7.35 6.27
N PHE A 655 -10.96 -6.19 5.91
CA PHE A 655 -10.23 -5.09 5.28
C PHE A 655 -9.09 -4.57 6.16
N VAL A 656 -9.36 -4.26 7.43
CA VAL A 656 -8.34 -3.74 8.36
C VAL A 656 -7.16 -4.72 8.51
N LYS A 657 -7.43 -6.03 8.54
CA LYS A 657 -6.38 -7.08 8.52
C LYS A 657 -5.60 -7.10 7.21
N LEU A 658 -6.26 -6.97 6.05
CA LEU A 658 -5.60 -6.91 4.74
C LEU A 658 -4.68 -5.67 4.64
N ALA A 659 -5.16 -4.51 5.07
CA ALA A 659 -4.40 -3.26 5.11
C ALA A 659 -3.14 -3.37 5.99
N PHE A 660 -3.29 -3.95 7.19
CA PHE A 660 -2.15 -4.20 8.08
C PHE A 660 -1.17 -5.26 7.50
N ASN A 661 -1.67 -6.30 6.82
CA ASN A 661 -0.82 -7.31 6.18
C ASN A 661 0.01 -6.73 5.04
N LEU A 662 -0.56 -5.83 4.22
CA LEU A 662 0.19 -5.09 3.18
C LEU A 662 1.32 -4.24 3.80
N PHE A 663 1.03 -3.54 4.90
CA PHE A 663 2.04 -2.80 5.66
C PHE A 663 3.16 -3.71 6.18
N LYS A 664 2.80 -4.83 6.81
CA LYS A 664 3.75 -5.82 7.34
C LYS A 664 4.62 -6.39 6.23
N GLU A 665 4.05 -6.75 5.09
CA GLU A 665 4.80 -7.29 3.95
C GLU A 665 5.80 -6.28 3.39
N TYR A 666 5.36 -5.04 3.11
CA TYR A 666 6.24 -3.96 2.66
C TYR A 666 7.40 -3.71 3.65
N ALA A 667 7.10 -3.71 4.95
CA ALA A 667 8.12 -3.62 5.98
C ALA A 667 9.07 -4.83 5.97
N THR A 668 8.61 -6.06 5.73
CA THR A 668 9.50 -7.22 5.66
C THR A 668 10.42 -7.24 4.44
N ILE A 669 9.95 -6.80 3.27
CA ILE A 669 10.65 -6.93 1.97
C ILE A 669 12.03 -6.26 1.94
N SER A 670 12.19 -5.08 2.54
CA SER A 670 13.46 -4.34 2.50
C SER A 670 13.65 -3.42 3.69
N ASP A 671 14.88 -3.35 4.22
CA ASP A 671 15.25 -2.39 5.26
C ASP A 671 15.05 -0.92 4.80
N ILE A 672 15.19 -0.65 3.49
CA ILE A 672 14.88 0.67 2.90
C ILE A 672 13.39 1.00 3.05
N GLY A 673 12.52 -0.01 2.94
CA GLY A 673 11.09 0.08 3.20
C GLY A 673 10.83 0.43 4.67
N ARG A 674 11.45 -0.30 5.61
CA ARG A 674 11.31 -0.02 7.06
C ARG A 674 11.83 1.36 7.47
N ILE A 675 12.95 1.82 6.92
CA ILE A 675 13.47 3.18 7.16
C ILE A 675 12.48 4.23 6.64
N THR A 676 11.87 3.99 5.48
CA THR A 676 10.85 4.89 4.90
C THR A 676 9.60 4.94 5.79
N VAL A 677 9.15 3.80 6.34
CA VAL A 677 8.06 3.74 7.33
C VAL A 677 8.43 4.49 8.62
N LEU A 678 9.60 4.21 9.20
CA LEU A 678 10.07 4.86 10.44
C LEU A 678 10.10 6.39 10.31
N CYS A 679 10.56 6.90 9.17
CA CYS A 679 10.65 8.35 8.92
C CYS A 679 9.31 9.02 8.61
N ASN A 680 8.21 8.26 8.45
CA ASN A 680 6.89 8.83 8.18
C ASN A 680 6.04 8.90 9.46
N ALA A 681 5.99 10.09 10.06
CA ALA A 681 5.21 10.38 11.26
C ALA A 681 3.74 9.93 11.16
N ASN A 682 3.07 10.21 10.04
CA ASN A 682 1.66 9.85 9.85
C ASN A 682 1.47 8.32 9.83
N CYS A 683 2.41 7.57 9.25
CA CYS A 683 2.36 6.12 9.21
C CYS A 683 2.46 5.51 10.62
N ILE A 684 3.35 6.07 11.44
CA ILE A 684 3.51 5.69 12.85
C ILE A 684 2.26 6.03 13.67
N GLU A 685 1.63 7.20 13.44
CA GLU A 685 0.38 7.55 14.11
C GLU A 685 -0.76 6.58 13.77
N CYS A 686 -0.96 6.25 12.49
CA CYS A 686 -1.97 5.26 12.11
C CYS A 686 -1.69 3.87 12.70
N LEU A 687 -0.42 3.46 12.81
CA LEU A 687 -0.04 2.20 13.45
C LEU A 687 -0.44 2.15 14.93
N PHE A 688 -0.26 3.24 15.68
CA PHE A 688 -0.70 3.33 17.09
C PHE A 688 -2.19 3.59 17.26
N ASP A 689 -2.89 4.10 16.25
CA ASP A 689 -4.35 4.19 16.28
C ASP A 689 -5.02 2.83 16.04
N LEU A 690 -4.44 1.99 15.17
CA LEU A 690 -4.84 0.59 15.00
C LEU A 690 -4.46 -0.30 16.20
N PHE A 691 -3.52 0.10 17.06
CA PHE A 691 -3.19 -0.62 18.30
C PHE A 691 -4.38 -0.70 19.29
N GLN A 692 -5.38 0.16 19.12
CA GLN A 692 -6.63 0.07 19.88
C GLN A 692 -7.41 -1.22 19.56
N GLU A 693 -7.23 -1.82 18.39
CA GLU A 693 -7.89 -3.06 17.97
C GLU A 693 -7.18 -4.29 18.56
N GLU A 694 -7.83 -4.99 19.50
CA GLU A 694 -7.24 -6.07 20.31
C GLU A 694 -6.57 -7.17 19.46
N TYR A 695 -7.22 -7.58 18.36
CA TYR A 695 -6.73 -8.62 17.46
C TYR A 695 -5.49 -8.24 16.63
N LEU A 696 -5.04 -6.97 16.65
CA LEU A 696 -3.81 -6.52 15.99
C LEU A 696 -2.65 -6.24 16.95
N ARG A 697 -2.92 -6.01 18.25
CA ARG A 697 -1.94 -5.51 19.24
C ARG A 697 -0.60 -6.24 19.19
N LYS A 698 -0.63 -7.58 19.24
CA LYS A 698 0.58 -8.41 19.18
C LYS A 698 1.38 -8.17 17.89
N HIS A 699 0.74 -8.17 16.74
CA HIS A 699 1.42 -7.96 15.46
C HIS A 699 1.94 -6.53 15.29
N ILE A 700 1.24 -5.53 15.84
CA ILE A 700 1.71 -4.16 15.87
C ILE A 700 2.98 -4.03 16.73
N LEU A 701 3.02 -4.67 17.91
CA LEU A 701 4.23 -4.70 18.74
C LEU A 701 5.41 -5.41 18.05
N GLU A 702 5.15 -6.53 17.37
CA GLU A 702 6.15 -7.21 16.52
C GLU A 702 6.75 -6.26 15.47
N GLN A 703 5.94 -5.38 14.85
CA GLN A 703 6.44 -4.39 13.89
C GLN A 703 7.15 -3.20 14.56
N VAL A 704 6.63 -2.66 15.67
CA VAL A 704 7.28 -1.58 16.44
C VAL A 704 8.67 -2.00 16.92
N LEU A 705 8.80 -3.23 17.43
CA LEU A 705 10.08 -3.82 17.82
C LEU A 705 11.04 -3.96 16.62
N ALA A 706 10.52 -4.33 15.44
CA ALA A 706 11.31 -4.38 14.21
C ALA A 706 11.78 -2.98 13.74
N LEU A 707 10.99 -1.93 13.94
CA LEU A 707 11.38 -0.54 13.66
C LEU A 707 12.46 -0.05 14.63
N PHE A 708 12.39 -0.40 15.91
CA PHE A 708 13.47 -0.13 16.86
C PHE A 708 14.77 -0.87 16.51
N ARG A 709 14.71 -2.09 15.95
CA ARG A 709 15.91 -2.87 15.54
C ARG A 709 16.72 -2.25 14.40
N LEU A 710 16.23 -1.21 13.70
CA LEU A 710 16.97 -0.55 12.62
C LEU A 710 18.21 0.22 13.14
N PRO A 711 19.32 0.29 12.38
CA PRO A 711 20.52 1.03 12.80
C PRO A 711 20.34 2.57 12.76
N SER A 712 20.86 3.23 13.81
CA SER A 712 20.81 4.69 14.02
C SER A 712 21.93 5.45 13.28
N SER A 713 22.00 5.37 11.96
CA SER A 713 23.12 5.96 11.18
C SER A 713 23.01 7.46 10.88
N SER A 714 21.85 8.10 11.08
CA SER A 714 21.63 9.51 10.75
C SER A 714 20.80 10.26 11.80
N ALA A 715 20.96 11.58 11.85
CA ALA A 715 20.18 12.46 12.73
C ALA A 715 18.66 12.38 12.46
N GLN A 716 18.27 12.18 11.20
CA GLN A 716 16.86 11.98 10.82
C GLN A 716 16.32 10.66 11.39
N HIS A 717 17.11 9.58 11.38
CA HIS A 717 16.70 8.30 11.98
C HIS A 717 16.58 8.43 13.51
N HIS A 718 17.44 9.22 14.16
CA HIS A 718 17.34 9.50 15.59
C HIS A 718 16.06 10.27 15.93
N ALA A 719 15.74 11.34 15.20
CA ALA A 719 14.50 12.10 15.38
C ALA A 719 13.24 11.23 15.14
N ALA A 720 13.26 10.37 14.13
CA ALA A 720 12.18 9.43 13.85
C ALA A 720 12.01 8.38 14.98
N LYS A 721 13.12 7.86 15.53
CA LYS A 721 13.09 6.99 16.72
C LYS A 721 12.60 7.71 17.98
N MET A 722 12.89 9.00 18.16
CA MET A 722 12.34 9.80 19.25
C MET A 722 10.82 9.95 19.13
N LEU A 723 10.29 10.17 17.92
CA LEU A 723 8.83 10.19 17.69
C LEU A 723 8.19 8.81 17.97
N LEU A 724 8.80 7.74 17.47
CA LEU A 724 8.35 6.36 17.76
C LEU A 724 8.36 6.07 19.27
N CYS A 725 9.40 6.51 19.98
CA CYS A 725 9.51 6.41 21.43
C CYS A 725 8.40 7.19 22.15
N SER A 726 8.15 8.44 21.76
CA SER A 726 7.09 9.27 22.35
C SER A 726 5.71 8.63 22.18
N LYS A 727 5.36 8.18 20.97
CA LYS A 727 4.09 7.49 20.70
C LYS A 727 3.98 6.14 21.42
N TYR A 728 5.10 5.41 21.54
CA TYR A 728 5.16 4.18 22.32
C TYR A 728 4.86 4.44 23.81
N LEU A 729 5.43 5.49 24.40
CA LEU A 729 5.18 5.86 25.80
C LEU A 729 3.75 6.39 26.02
N GLU A 730 3.18 7.07 25.03
CA GLU A 730 1.75 7.46 25.01
C GLU A 730 0.80 6.24 25.07
N THR A 731 1.23 5.03 24.65
CA THR A 731 0.38 3.84 24.76
C THR A 731 0.12 3.43 26.22
N PHE A 732 1.03 3.70 27.15
CA PHE A 732 0.83 3.39 28.57
C PHE A 732 -0.30 4.20 29.20
N THR A 733 -0.39 5.50 28.89
CA THR A 733 -1.48 6.36 29.38
C THR A 733 -2.80 6.01 28.71
N ARG A 734 -2.80 5.84 27.37
CA ARG A 734 -3.98 5.40 26.61
C ARG A 734 -4.52 4.05 27.11
N ALA A 735 -3.66 3.08 27.39
CA ALA A 735 -4.05 1.78 27.95
C ALA A 735 -4.72 1.95 29.31
N LYS A 736 -4.09 2.71 30.23
CA LYS A 736 -4.61 2.95 31.57
C LYS A 736 -5.98 3.63 31.59
N GLU A 737 -6.26 4.52 30.64
CA GLU A 737 -7.53 5.25 30.57
C GLU A 737 -8.68 4.47 29.93
N LYS A 738 -8.39 3.57 28.98
CA LYS A 738 -9.40 2.99 28.07
C LYS A 738 -9.60 1.48 28.18
N GLU A 739 -8.60 0.74 28.65
CA GLU A 739 -8.61 -0.73 28.63
C GLU A 739 -9.06 -1.34 29.96
N LYS A 740 -9.95 -2.33 29.91
CA LYS A 740 -10.33 -3.11 31.11
C LYS A 740 -9.18 -3.99 31.61
N ALA A 741 -8.39 -4.54 30.68
CA ALA A 741 -7.21 -5.38 30.95
C ALA A 741 -5.89 -4.58 30.86
N PHE A 742 -5.89 -3.30 31.26
CA PHE A 742 -4.73 -2.41 31.06
C PHE A 742 -3.43 -2.96 31.69
N ALA A 743 -3.52 -3.73 32.79
CA ALA A 743 -2.35 -4.23 33.53
C ALA A 743 -1.58 -5.29 32.73
N GLU A 744 -2.29 -6.22 32.08
CA GLU A 744 -1.69 -7.25 31.21
C GLU A 744 -1.04 -6.59 29.99
N LEU A 745 -1.75 -5.66 29.34
CA LEU A 745 -1.21 -4.88 28.22
C LEU A 745 0.01 -4.04 28.62
N SER A 746 0.01 -3.49 29.83
CA SER A 746 1.15 -2.73 30.37
C SER A 746 2.34 -3.64 30.66
N ILE A 747 2.12 -4.88 31.12
CA ILE A 747 3.18 -5.89 31.28
C ILE A 747 3.82 -6.21 29.92
N ASP A 748 3.02 -6.46 28.88
CA ASP A 748 3.52 -6.72 27.52
C ASP A 748 4.34 -5.55 26.96
N LEU A 749 3.88 -4.31 27.17
CA LEU A 749 4.62 -3.11 26.80
C LEU A 749 5.93 -2.97 27.60
N LEU A 750 5.93 -3.23 28.91
CA LEU A 750 7.16 -3.22 29.73
C LEU A 750 8.15 -4.32 29.31
N VAL A 751 7.67 -5.51 28.91
CA VAL A 751 8.51 -6.59 28.35
C VAL A 751 9.17 -6.12 27.05
N ASN A 752 8.38 -5.63 26.09
CA ASN A 752 8.89 -5.13 24.80
C ASN A 752 9.90 -3.97 24.99
N MET A 753 9.66 -3.06 25.94
CA MET A 753 10.58 -1.98 26.27
C MET A 753 11.94 -2.51 26.73
N ARG A 754 11.97 -3.56 27.56
CA ARG A 754 13.22 -4.21 27.98
C ARG A 754 13.91 -4.92 26.81
N GLU A 755 13.18 -5.57 25.91
CA GLU A 755 13.76 -6.14 24.69
C GLU A 755 14.42 -5.07 23.80
N VAL A 756 13.82 -3.88 23.67
CA VAL A 756 14.43 -2.76 22.94
C VAL A 756 15.72 -2.29 23.63
N ILE A 757 15.74 -2.15 24.96
CA ILE A 757 16.94 -1.76 25.71
C ILE A 757 18.08 -2.77 25.50
N MET A 758 17.80 -4.06 25.38
CA MET A 758 18.84 -5.08 25.16
C MET A 758 19.49 -5.05 23.77
N ILE A 759 18.94 -4.29 22.79
CA ILE A 759 19.55 -4.13 21.46
C ILE A 759 20.82 -3.25 21.53
N ASP A 760 20.70 -2.10 22.20
CA ASP A 760 21.78 -1.16 22.48
C ASP A 760 21.43 -0.42 23.77
N ARG A 761 22.03 -0.89 24.87
CA ARG A 761 21.66 -0.48 26.22
C ARG A 761 21.83 1.02 26.44
N VAL A 762 22.99 1.57 26.08
CA VAL A 762 23.30 2.99 26.31
C VAL A 762 22.43 3.88 25.43
N TYR A 763 22.29 3.53 24.13
CA TYR A 763 21.46 4.31 23.22
C TYR A 763 19.99 4.33 23.65
N TYR A 764 19.41 3.17 23.98
CA TYR A 764 17.98 3.08 24.30
C TYR A 764 17.63 3.55 25.69
N GLN A 765 18.48 3.36 26.70
CA GLN A 765 18.32 4.02 28.00
C GLN A 765 18.21 5.55 27.82
N ASN A 766 19.12 6.13 27.05
CA ASN A 766 19.13 7.58 26.79
C ASN A 766 17.93 8.03 25.93
N LEU A 767 17.52 7.25 24.92
CA LEU A 767 16.35 7.52 24.11
C LEU A 767 15.06 7.55 24.95
N PHE A 768 14.83 6.53 25.77
CA PHE A 768 13.65 6.44 26.63
C PHE A 768 13.65 7.49 27.75
N ARG A 769 14.83 7.78 28.35
CA ARG A 769 15.00 8.89 29.30
C ARG A 769 14.59 10.22 28.68
N ASN A 770 15.07 10.51 27.47
CA ASN A 770 14.74 11.75 26.74
C ASN A 770 13.26 11.80 26.33
N GLY A 771 12.58 10.66 26.24
CA GLY A 771 11.12 10.55 26.07
C GLY A 771 10.30 10.60 27.36
N GLU A 772 10.91 10.96 28.50
CA GLU A 772 10.26 11.06 29.82
C GLU A 772 9.66 9.74 30.35
N CYS A 773 10.21 8.59 29.93
CA CYS A 773 9.63 7.26 30.20
C CYS A 773 9.35 6.96 31.69
N PHE A 774 10.14 7.53 32.61
CA PHE A 774 10.00 7.31 34.04
C PHE A 774 8.64 7.76 34.57
N LEU A 775 8.08 8.86 34.07
CA LEU A 775 6.77 9.35 34.49
C LEU A 775 5.67 8.36 34.06
N HIS A 776 5.73 7.89 32.81
CA HIS A 776 4.80 6.89 32.29
C HIS A 776 4.86 5.59 33.12
N ILE A 777 6.06 5.05 33.34
CA ILE A 777 6.27 3.78 34.06
C ILE A 777 5.82 3.88 35.52
N VAL A 778 6.19 4.95 36.24
CA VAL A 778 5.79 5.12 37.65
C VAL A 778 4.27 5.35 37.76
N SER A 779 3.63 6.00 36.78
CA SER A 779 2.18 6.21 36.78
C SER A 779 1.36 4.91 36.72
N LEU A 780 1.94 3.80 36.24
CA LEU A 780 1.27 2.48 36.19
C LEU A 780 0.97 1.92 37.58
N LEU A 781 1.77 2.30 38.59
CA LEU A 781 1.58 1.86 39.99
C LEU A 781 0.39 2.55 40.69
N ASN A 782 -0.18 3.58 40.08
CA ASN A 782 -1.16 4.45 40.71
C ASN A 782 -2.60 3.96 40.39
N GLY A 783 -3.18 3.13 41.26
CA GLY A 783 -4.54 2.59 41.12
C GLY A 783 -4.86 1.44 42.10
N THR A 784 -6.04 0.85 41.97
CA THR A 784 -6.48 -0.34 42.73
C THR A 784 -6.55 -1.56 41.82
N PHE A 785 -5.93 -2.67 42.21
CA PHE A 785 -5.73 -3.82 41.34
C PHE A 785 -6.09 -5.13 42.04
N ASP A 786 -6.37 -6.18 41.25
CA ASP A 786 -6.39 -7.55 41.77
C ASP A 786 -5.00 -7.97 42.24
N GLU A 787 -4.92 -8.75 43.31
CA GLU A 787 -3.66 -9.04 44.02
C GLU A 787 -2.67 -9.82 43.15
N ALA A 788 -3.15 -10.74 42.32
CA ALA A 788 -2.30 -11.56 41.45
C ALA A 788 -1.73 -10.78 40.25
N VAL A 789 -2.61 -10.11 39.49
CA VAL A 789 -2.21 -9.35 38.29
C VAL A 789 -1.41 -8.11 38.68
N GLY A 790 -1.79 -7.45 39.77
CA GLY A 790 -1.09 -6.29 40.28
C GLY A 790 0.34 -6.61 40.73
N GLU A 791 0.57 -7.72 41.47
CA GLU A 791 1.94 -8.12 41.86
C GLU A 791 2.83 -8.28 40.62
N GLN A 792 2.31 -8.91 39.55
CA GLN A 792 3.05 -9.06 38.30
C GLN A 792 3.37 -7.71 37.63
N LEU A 793 2.46 -6.74 37.68
CA LEU A 793 2.69 -5.40 37.16
C LEU A 793 3.81 -4.69 37.92
N VAL A 794 3.78 -4.71 39.26
CA VAL A 794 4.84 -4.12 40.11
C VAL A 794 6.21 -4.72 39.81
N LEU A 795 6.31 -6.05 39.73
CA LEU A 795 7.56 -6.74 39.43
C LEU A 795 8.08 -6.39 38.03
N ASN A 796 7.19 -6.21 37.04
CA ASN A 796 7.58 -5.76 35.70
C ASN A 796 8.00 -4.29 35.67
N VAL A 797 7.35 -3.41 36.45
CA VAL A 797 7.76 -2.01 36.60
C VAL A 797 9.17 -1.94 37.18
N LEU A 798 9.44 -2.62 38.31
CA LEU A 798 10.76 -2.63 38.93
C LEU A 798 11.84 -3.20 38.00
N ARG A 799 11.59 -4.34 37.34
CA ARG A 799 12.53 -4.92 36.36
C ARG A 799 12.84 -3.98 35.20
N THR A 800 11.88 -3.15 34.78
CA THR A 800 12.07 -2.18 33.69
C THR A 800 12.84 -0.96 34.17
N LEU A 801 12.56 -0.48 35.39
CA LEU A 801 13.36 0.56 36.03
C LEU A 801 14.81 0.10 36.25
N THR A 802 15.05 -1.12 36.75
CA THR A 802 16.39 -1.70 36.84
C THR A 802 17.10 -1.70 35.49
N ALA A 803 16.45 -2.17 34.41
CA ALA A 803 17.04 -2.16 33.07
C ALA A 803 17.36 -0.75 32.54
N LEU A 804 16.54 0.26 32.87
CA LEU A 804 16.75 1.66 32.49
C LEU A 804 17.86 2.36 33.26
N LEU A 805 18.02 2.02 34.54
CA LEU A 805 18.96 2.68 35.46
C LEU A 805 20.32 1.99 35.54
N ALA A 806 20.37 0.68 35.27
CA ALA A 806 21.55 -0.13 35.49
C ALA A 806 22.75 0.42 34.72
N GLU A 807 23.83 0.72 35.46
CA GLU A 807 25.11 1.26 34.95
C GLU A 807 24.96 2.56 34.12
N ASN A 808 23.93 3.37 34.40
CA ASN A 808 23.69 4.65 33.76
C ASN A 808 23.35 5.74 34.80
N ASP A 809 24.38 6.43 35.28
CA ASP A 809 24.25 7.37 36.39
C ASP A 809 23.49 8.66 36.02
N GLU A 810 23.51 9.06 34.75
CA GLU A 810 22.64 10.14 34.24
C GLU A 810 21.16 9.75 34.36
N SER A 811 20.81 8.50 34.01
CA SER A 811 19.45 7.97 34.15
C SER A 811 19.06 7.82 35.62
N LYS A 812 19.97 7.40 36.51
CA LYS A 812 19.75 7.40 37.97
C LYS A 812 19.50 8.82 38.51
N ALA A 813 20.28 9.81 38.08
CA ALA A 813 20.10 11.20 38.47
C ALA A 813 18.75 11.77 37.98
N ALA A 814 18.38 11.52 36.73
CA ALA A 814 17.08 11.94 36.18
C ALA A 814 15.91 11.29 36.93
N PHE A 815 15.99 9.99 37.23
CA PHE A 815 14.96 9.30 38.00
C PHE A 815 14.86 9.81 39.44
N ARG A 816 16.00 10.01 40.12
CA ARG A 816 16.07 10.63 41.47
C ARG A 816 15.45 12.03 41.50
N LEU A 817 15.58 12.80 40.42
CA LEU A 817 14.97 14.13 40.30
C LEU A 817 13.43 14.04 40.20
N LEU A 818 12.89 12.99 39.57
CA LEU A 818 11.46 12.71 39.48
C LEU A 818 10.85 12.18 40.78
N VAL A 819 11.45 11.16 41.42
CA VAL A 819 10.86 10.43 42.58
C VAL A 819 11.46 10.80 43.94
N GLY A 820 12.38 11.77 43.98
CA GLY A 820 13.06 12.22 45.19
C GLY A 820 14.25 11.34 45.63
N ALA A 821 15.09 11.91 46.50
CA ALA A 821 16.23 11.21 47.08
C ALA A 821 15.79 10.04 47.98
N GLY A 822 16.39 8.86 47.79
CA GLY A 822 15.95 7.60 48.40
C GLY A 822 14.68 7.02 47.75
N TYR A 823 14.29 7.51 46.56
CA TYR A 823 13.11 7.09 45.79
C TYR A 823 11.79 7.12 46.59
N GLN A 824 11.59 8.19 47.36
CA GLN A 824 10.46 8.36 48.28
C GLN A 824 9.08 8.23 47.62
N THR A 825 8.89 8.77 46.41
CA THR A 825 7.61 8.64 45.68
C THR A 825 7.35 7.20 45.22
N LEU A 826 8.40 6.48 44.83
CA LEU A 826 8.29 5.05 44.50
C LEU A 826 8.00 4.24 45.78
N GLN A 827 8.61 4.59 46.92
CA GLN A 827 8.34 3.96 48.20
C GLN A 827 6.85 4.06 48.60
N SER A 828 6.24 5.24 48.54
CA SER A 828 4.81 5.41 48.87
C SER A 828 3.93 4.59 47.93
N LEU A 829 4.18 4.66 46.61
CA LEU A 829 3.40 3.92 45.62
C LEU A 829 3.48 2.40 45.83
N LEU A 830 4.67 1.85 46.13
CA LEU A 830 4.82 0.41 46.42
C LEU A 830 4.13 -0.01 47.73
N LEU A 831 4.21 0.80 48.78
CA LEU A 831 3.58 0.49 50.07
C LEU A 831 2.05 0.58 50.02
N ASP A 832 1.52 1.61 49.36
CA ASP A 832 0.08 1.79 49.15
C ASP A 832 -0.48 0.68 48.26
N PHE A 833 0.22 0.35 47.16
CA PHE A 833 -0.11 -0.79 46.30
C PHE A 833 -0.18 -2.11 47.09
N CYS A 834 0.84 -2.40 47.90
CA CYS A 834 0.92 -3.66 48.66
C CYS A 834 -0.03 -3.71 49.86
N LYS A 835 -0.92 -2.72 50.07
CA LYS A 835 -1.74 -2.59 51.28
C LYS A 835 -0.89 -2.69 52.56
N TRP A 836 0.36 -2.21 52.51
CA TRP A 836 1.37 -2.32 53.57
C TRP A 836 1.80 -3.76 53.94
N ILE A 837 1.68 -4.73 53.02
CA ILE A 837 2.17 -6.12 53.17
C ILE A 837 3.07 -6.51 51.96
N PRO A 838 4.36 -6.13 51.96
CA PRO A 838 5.33 -6.54 50.94
C PRO A 838 5.49 -8.06 50.78
N SER A 839 5.63 -8.54 49.54
CA SER A 839 5.89 -9.95 49.24
C SER A 839 7.40 -10.26 49.12
N PRO A 840 7.82 -11.54 49.24
CA PRO A 840 9.23 -11.91 49.04
C PRO A 840 9.76 -11.55 47.65
N LYS A 841 8.95 -11.74 46.60
CA LYS A 841 9.33 -11.39 45.22
C LYS A 841 9.62 -9.90 45.05
N LEU A 842 8.88 -9.04 45.78
CA LEU A 842 9.12 -7.61 45.78
C LEU A 842 10.47 -7.28 46.42
N LEU A 843 10.84 -7.97 47.51
CA LEU A 843 12.16 -7.81 48.13
C LEU A 843 13.28 -8.24 47.17
N ASP A 844 13.13 -9.38 46.50
CA ASP A 844 14.10 -9.87 45.50
C ASP A 844 14.25 -8.86 44.33
N ALA A 845 13.15 -8.30 43.82
CA ALA A 845 13.19 -7.29 42.77
C ALA A 845 13.83 -5.95 43.20
N LEU A 846 13.75 -5.59 44.49
CA LEU A 846 14.46 -4.43 45.05
C LEU A 846 15.95 -4.72 45.28
N LEU A 847 16.31 -5.97 45.62
CA LEU A 847 17.71 -6.41 45.68
C LEU A 847 18.34 -6.42 44.28
N ASP A 848 17.61 -6.84 43.25
CA ASP A 848 18.04 -6.74 41.85
C ASP A 848 18.32 -5.26 41.47
N MET A 849 17.41 -4.36 41.85
CA MET A 849 17.55 -2.91 41.59
C MET A 849 18.71 -2.27 42.35
N LEU A 850 19.08 -2.79 43.53
CA LEU A 850 20.18 -2.32 44.36
C LEU A 850 21.56 -2.59 43.74
N VAL A 851 21.71 -3.71 43.02
CA VAL A 851 22.96 -4.18 42.40
C VAL A 851 23.02 -3.96 40.88
N ASP A 852 22.06 -3.21 40.32
CA ASP A 852 21.91 -2.97 38.87
C ASP A 852 21.87 -4.27 38.03
N GLY A 853 21.27 -5.36 38.53
CA GLY A 853 21.28 -6.66 37.85
C GLY A 853 20.58 -7.77 38.63
N THR A 854 20.84 -9.04 38.30
CA THR A 854 20.34 -10.18 39.09
C THR A 854 21.13 -10.31 40.39
N PHE A 855 20.47 -10.23 41.54
CA PHE A 855 21.10 -10.37 42.85
C PHE A 855 21.59 -11.80 43.10
N ASP A 856 22.88 -11.96 43.40
CA ASP A 856 23.45 -13.19 43.95
C ASP A 856 24.38 -12.82 45.11
N ILE A 857 24.18 -13.47 46.26
CA ILE A 857 24.89 -13.14 47.50
C ILE A 857 26.37 -13.56 47.51
N ASN A 858 26.77 -14.43 46.58
CA ASN A 858 28.14 -14.93 46.41
C ASN A 858 28.84 -14.26 45.22
N GLU A 859 28.12 -14.02 44.11
CA GLU A 859 28.70 -13.45 42.88
C GLU A 859 28.46 -11.94 42.71
N LYS A 860 27.23 -11.45 42.93
CA LYS A 860 26.76 -10.11 42.52
C LYS A 860 26.16 -9.36 43.70
N ALA A 861 27.02 -9.09 44.67
CA ALA A 861 26.68 -8.55 45.98
C ALA A 861 27.06 -7.06 46.17
N THR A 862 27.58 -6.38 45.16
CA THR A 862 28.01 -4.97 45.25
C THR A 862 26.88 -3.99 44.97
N ILE A 863 26.66 -3.04 45.88
CA ILE A 863 25.64 -1.99 45.69
C ILE A 863 26.09 -1.06 44.56
N LYS A 864 25.24 -0.87 43.55
CA LYS A 864 25.45 0.06 42.42
C LYS A 864 24.42 1.21 42.38
N ASN A 865 23.35 1.13 43.17
CA ASN A 865 22.29 2.14 43.22
C ASN A 865 22.00 2.56 44.67
N GLU A 866 22.70 3.58 45.17
CA GLU A 866 22.63 4.01 46.59
C GLU A 866 21.22 4.48 47.01
N ASP A 867 20.42 5.06 46.11
CA ASP A 867 19.06 5.51 46.43
C ASP A 867 18.11 4.33 46.77
N VAL A 868 18.39 3.12 46.26
CA VAL A 868 17.60 1.91 46.57
C VAL A 868 17.81 1.45 48.01
N ILE A 869 18.91 1.80 48.68
CA ILE A 869 19.19 1.40 50.07
C ILE A 869 18.05 1.85 51.00
N MET A 870 17.62 3.12 50.84
CA MET A 870 16.55 3.68 51.67
C MET A 870 15.17 3.17 51.25
N LEU A 871 14.94 2.94 49.96
CA LEU A 871 13.71 2.30 49.47
C LEU A 871 13.55 0.88 50.07
N LEU A 872 14.58 0.06 49.95
CA LEU A 872 14.65 -1.31 50.42
C LEU A 872 14.38 -1.42 51.92
N ILE A 873 15.07 -0.61 52.75
CA ILE A 873 14.92 -0.70 54.21
C ILE A 873 13.56 -0.20 54.70
N ASN A 874 12.97 0.81 54.04
CA ASN A 874 11.63 1.29 54.37
C ASN A 874 10.55 0.26 54.01
N VAL A 875 10.65 -0.37 52.85
CA VAL A 875 9.75 -1.48 52.47
C VAL A 875 9.93 -2.65 53.44
N LEU A 876 11.18 -3.02 53.76
CA LEU A 876 11.48 -4.10 54.71
C LEU A 876 10.92 -3.84 56.11
N GLN A 877 10.96 -2.60 56.62
CA GLN A 877 10.38 -2.26 57.92
C GLN A 877 8.87 -2.56 57.99
N LYS A 878 8.15 -2.46 56.87
CA LYS A 878 6.70 -2.72 56.80
C LYS A 878 6.36 -4.19 56.45
N SER A 879 7.37 -5.01 56.19
CA SER A 879 7.21 -6.44 55.88
C SER A 879 6.81 -7.28 57.09
N SER A 880 6.36 -8.52 56.83
CA SER A 880 6.15 -9.54 57.86
C SER A 880 7.45 -9.86 58.61
N THR A 881 7.34 -10.33 59.86
CA THR A 881 8.51 -10.60 60.73
C THR A 881 9.49 -11.62 60.13
N SER A 882 9.02 -12.61 59.37
CA SER A 882 9.87 -13.55 58.66
C SER A 882 10.65 -12.88 57.52
N LEU A 883 10.01 -12.01 56.74
CA LEU A 883 10.64 -11.28 55.65
C LEU A 883 11.59 -10.19 56.17
N GLN A 884 11.23 -9.50 57.25
CA GLN A 884 12.14 -8.62 58.01
C GLN A 884 13.42 -9.35 58.42
N HIS A 885 13.30 -10.52 59.06
CA HIS A 885 14.45 -11.31 59.49
C HIS A 885 15.34 -11.73 58.30
N TYR A 886 14.74 -12.20 57.20
CA TYR A 886 15.46 -12.56 55.98
C TYR A 886 16.18 -11.36 55.34
N GLY A 887 15.49 -10.23 55.13
CA GLY A 887 16.10 -9.05 54.51
C GLY A 887 17.21 -8.43 55.37
N LEU A 888 17.06 -8.44 56.70
CA LEU A 888 18.13 -8.01 57.61
C LEU A 888 19.32 -8.99 57.61
N MET A 889 19.08 -10.30 57.50
CA MET A 889 20.13 -11.31 57.31
C MET A 889 20.92 -11.08 56.01
N VAL A 890 20.22 -10.86 54.89
CA VAL A 890 20.85 -10.57 53.58
C VAL A 890 21.66 -9.27 53.65
N LEU A 891 21.08 -8.19 54.19
CA LEU A 891 21.77 -6.91 54.39
C LEU A 891 23.00 -7.04 55.29
N GLN A 892 22.90 -7.82 56.38
CA GLN A 892 24.04 -8.11 57.25
C GLN A 892 25.18 -8.82 56.50
N GLN A 893 24.85 -9.79 55.64
CA GLN A 893 25.83 -10.51 54.83
C GLN A 893 26.47 -9.61 53.76
N LEU A 894 25.67 -8.76 53.09
CA LEU A 894 26.17 -7.76 52.13
C LEU A 894 27.18 -6.79 52.76
N LEU A 895 26.93 -6.36 54.00
CA LEU A 895 27.81 -5.45 54.75
C LEU A 895 29.04 -6.16 55.34
N LYS A 896 28.93 -7.44 55.74
CA LYS A 896 30.09 -8.25 56.13
C LYS A 896 31.00 -8.56 54.92
N GLY A 897 30.40 -8.77 53.76
CA GLY A 897 31.08 -9.18 52.52
C GLY A 897 31.88 -8.09 51.83
N SER A 898 31.48 -6.81 51.90
CA SER A 898 32.12 -5.71 51.16
C SER A 898 32.24 -4.42 51.98
N ILE A 899 33.37 -3.74 51.88
CA ILE A 899 33.59 -2.40 52.45
C ILE A 899 32.79 -1.32 51.69
N THR A 900 32.74 -1.37 50.36
CA THR A 900 32.05 -0.37 49.52
C THR A 900 30.53 -0.35 49.80
N ASN A 901 29.97 -1.52 50.15
CA ASN A 901 28.59 -1.64 50.62
C ASN A 901 28.39 -0.91 51.97
N ARG A 902 29.34 -1.01 52.91
CA ARG A 902 29.26 -0.27 54.19
C ARG A 902 29.30 1.24 53.95
N THR A 903 30.18 1.69 53.08
CA THR A 903 30.31 3.10 52.69
C THR A 903 29.04 3.63 52.04
N SER A 904 28.49 2.91 51.06
CA SER A 904 27.23 3.29 50.40
C SER A 904 26.07 3.37 51.40
N CYS A 905 25.95 2.39 52.30
CA CYS A 905 24.96 2.39 53.38
C CYS A 905 25.16 3.52 54.40
N PHE A 906 26.41 3.87 54.73
CA PHE A 906 26.74 5.02 55.57
C PHE A 906 26.35 6.35 54.89
N ARG A 907 26.71 6.53 53.61
CA ARG A 907 26.37 7.70 52.79
C ARG A 907 24.86 7.89 52.63
N ALA A 908 24.13 6.80 52.39
CA ALA A 908 22.66 6.80 52.34
C ALA A 908 21.98 7.12 53.68
N GLY A 909 22.74 7.13 54.80
CA GLY A 909 22.23 7.47 56.13
C GLY A 909 21.50 6.32 56.83
N LEU A 910 21.70 5.07 56.39
CA LEU A 910 21.04 3.87 56.91
C LEU A 910 21.19 3.72 58.43
N LEU A 911 22.34 4.11 59.00
CA LEU A 911 22.59 4.07 60.44
C LEU A 911 21.57 4.88 61.25
N SER A 912 21.21 6.08 60.80
CA SER A 912 20.16 6.90 61.42
C SER A 912 18.82 6.18 61.42
N PHE A 913 18.45 5.58 60.29
CA PHE A 913 17.17 4.89 60.14
C PHE A 913 17.10 3.65 61.04
N LEU A 914 18.17 2.86 61.12
CA LEU A 914 18.24 1.69 61.99
C LEU A 914 18.14 2.06 63.47
N LEU A 915 18.73 3.17 63.90
CA LEU A 915 18.58 3.69 65.27
C LEU A 915 17.13 4.11 65.56
N ASP A 916 16.44 4.74 64.60
CA ASP A 916 15.04 5.12 64.74
C ASP A 916 14.11 3.88 64.76
N TRP A 917 14.38 2.85 63.94
CA TRP A 917 13.65 1.57 63.95
C TRP A 917 13.90 0.79 65.26
N PHE A 918 15.16 0.71 65.73
CA PHE A 918 15.54 0.03 66.98
C PHE A 918 14.73 0.52 68.20
N LYS A 919 14.38 1.81 68.25
CA LYS A 919 13.55 2.39 69.32
C LYS A 919 12.14 1.79 69.36
N VAL A 920 11.50 1.67 68.21
CA VAL A 920 10.07 1.34 68.09
C VAL A 920 9.82 -0.17 68.07
N GLU A 921 10.81 -0.95 67.64
CA GLU A 921 10.69 -2.40 67.47
C GLU A 921 10.46 -3.15 68.80
N LYS A 922 9.64 -4.21 68.73
CA LYS A 922 9.26 -5.07 69.86
C LYS A 922 9.71 -6.52 69.68
N GLY A 923 9.97 -6.97 68.46
CA GLY A 923 10.46 -8.32 68.20
C GLY A 923 11.94 -8.48 68.54
N ASN A 924 12.26 -9.17 69.64
CA ASN A 924 13.64 -9.36 70.11
C ASN A 924 14.61 -9.83 69.01
N ASP A 925 14.21 -10.80 68.18
CA ASP A 925 15.07 -11.34 67.11
C ASP A 925 15.39 -10.31 66.02
N ILE A 926 14.45 -9.38 65.75
CA ILE A 926 14.63 -8.27 64.80
C ILE A 926 15.52 -7.19 65.43
N VAL A 927 15.30 -6.86 66.71
CA VAL A 927 16.14 -5.93 67.50
C VAL A 927 17.60 -6.40 67.55
N MET A 928 17.83 -7.71 67.76
CA MET A 928 19.16 -8.33 67.68
C MET A 928 19.81 -8.08 66.31
N LYS A 929 19.09 -8.34 65.20
CA LYS A 929 19.62 -8.15 63.85
C LYS A 929 19.87 -6.68 63.51
N ILE A 930 19.01 -5.77 63.94
CA ILE A 930 19.22 -4.32 63.80
C ILE A 930 20.49 -3.90 64.57
N ALA A 931 20.68 -4.36 65.81
CA ALA A 931 21.90 -4.08 66.60
C ALA A 931 23.17 -4.61 65.92
N GLU A 932 23.13 -5.84 65.38
CA GLU A 932 24.25 -6.42 64.63
C GLU A 932 24.60 -5.62 63.36
N ILE A 933 23.62 -5.01 62.67
CA ILE A 933 23.87 -4.17 61.49
C ILE A 933 24.38 -2.78 61.91
N ILE A 934 23.83 -2.19 62.98
CA ILE A 934 24.34 -0.95 63.59
C ILE A 934 25.82 -1.10 63.96
N GLN A 935 26.25 -2.25 64.49
CA GLN A 935 27.65 -2.56 64.79
C GLN A 935 28.56 -2.52 63.56
N ILE A 936 28.10 -3.05 62.42
CA ILE A 936 28.90 -3.16 61.20
C ILE A 936 29.02 -1.79 60.52
N ILE A 937 27.92 -1.03 60.42
CA ILE A 937 27.93 0.30 59.78
C ILE A 937 28.64 1.32 60.68
N GLY A 938 28.28 1.38 61.96
CA GLY A 938 28.86 2.33 62.91
C GLY A 938 30.30 2.03 63.30
N GLY A 939 30.76 0.77 63.15
CA GLY A 939 32.18 0.41 63.27
C GLY A 939 33.01 0.91 62.09
N HIS A 940 32.45 0.81 60.87
CA HIS A 940 33.07 1.39 59.66
C HIS A 940 33.13 2.92 59.71
N SER A 941 32.02 3.60 60.04
CA SER A 941 32.00 5.04 60.28
C SER A 941 30.73 5.48 61.02
N ILE A 942 30.85 6.46 61.92
CA ILE A 942 29.72 7.08 62.61
C ILE A 942 29.85 8.59 62.62
N CYS A 943 28.77 9.29 62.24
CA CYS A 943 28.77 10.74 62.19
C CYS A 943 28.21 11.37 63.48
N GLY A 944 28.53 12.65 63.72
CA GLY A 944 28.19 13.36 64.96
C GLY A 944 26.70 13.44 65.29
N LYS A 945 25.80 13.36 64.29
CA LYS A 945 24.34 13.29 64.54
C LYS A 945 23.90 11.92 65.06
N ASP A 946 24.47 10.84 64.51
CA ASP A 946 24.04 9.47 64.77
C ASP A 946 24.57 8.99 66.12
N ILE A 947 25.81 9.39 66.50
CA ILE A 947 26.32 9.12 67.85
C ILE A 947 25.52 9.85 68.93
N ARG A 948 25.00 11.06 68.65
CA ARG A 948 24.08 11.77 69.56
C ARG A 948 22.73 11.06 69.67
N LYS A 949 22.16 10.56 68.56
CA LYS A 949 20.97 9.69 68.59
C LYS A 949 21.22 8.43 69.43
N PHE A 950 22.36 7.77 69.22
CA PHE A 950 22.76 6.58 69.96
C PHE A 950 22.78 6.82 71.48
N PHE A 951 23.44 7.90 71.93
CA PHE A 951 23.46 8.26 73.35
C PHE A 951 22.11 8.75 73.88
N ALA A 952 21.24 9.30 73.04
CA ALA A 952 19.87 9.63 73.43
C ALA A 952 19.04 8.35 73.68
N LEU A 953 19.16 7.33 72.83
CA LEU A 953 18.50 6.03 73.02
C LEU A 953 18.97 5.31 74.29
N LEU A 954 20.26 5.40 74.65
CA LEU A 954 20.79 4.89 75.91
C LEU A 954 20.27 5.63 77.16
N ARG A 955 19.64 6.80 77.00
CA ARG A 955 19.03 7.61 78.07
C ARG A 955 17.50 7.55 78.07
N ASP A 956 16.90 6.82 77.14
CA ASP A 956 15.46 6.74 76.96
C ASP A 956 14.85 5.76 77.98
N GLU A 957 13.89 6.22 78.79
CA GLU A 957 13.31 5.43 79.89
C GLU A 957 12.63 4.14 79.40
N GLU A 958 12.02 4.13 78.21
CA GLU A 958 11.40 2.91 77.64
C GLU A 958 12.45 1.87 77.22
N ILE A 959 13.63 2.31 76.79
CA ILE A 959 14.75 1.44 76.39
C ILE A 959 15.51 0.95 77.64
N ILE A 960 15.64 1.79 78.68
CA ILE A 960 16.21 1.40 79.96
C ILE A 960 15.34 0.35 80.66
N ALA A 961 14.01 0.50 80.62
CA ALA A 961 13.06 -0.50 81.12
C ALA A 961 13.23 -1.86 80.42
N LYS A 962 13.57 -1.87 79.13
CA LYS A 962 13.94 -3.07 78.36
C LYS A 962 15.43 -3.38 78.51
N GLN A 963 15.88 -3.91 79.66
CA GLN A 963 17.30 -4.18 79.97
C GLN A 963 18.09 -4.95 78.88
N GLN A 964 17.41 -5.78 78.08
CA GLN A 964 18.01 -6.46 76.93
C GLN A 964 18.39 -5.49 75.78
N HIS A 965 17.61 -4.44 75.51
CA HIS A 965 17.87 -3.48 74.44
C HIS A 965 19.03 -2.54 74.79
N SER A 966 19.08 -2.05 76.03
CA SER A 966 20.17 -1.19 76.50
C SER A 966 21.51 -1.94 76.57
N SER A 967 21.52 -3.21 77.00
CA SER A 967 22.73 -4.04 76.95
C SER A 967 23.19 -4.36 75.52
N LEU A 968 22.28 -4.51 74.55
CA LEU A 968 22.63 -4.65 73.13
C LEU A 968 23.25 -3.38 72.55
N LEU A 969 22.72 -2.19 72.86
CA LEU A 969 23.33 -0.93 72.45
C LEU A 969 24.73 -0.75 73.07
N LEU A 970 24.92 -1.02 74.36
CA LEU A 970 26.25 -0.97 75.00
C LEU A 970 27.23 -1.99 74.41
N THR A 971 26.77 -3.21 74.14
CA THR A 971 27.55 -4.24 73.43
C THR A 971 27.93 -3.77 72.03
N SER A 972 27.02 -3.07 71.35
CA SER A 972 27.25 -2.52 70.02
C SER A 972 28.34 -1.44 70.04
N VAL A 973 28.32 -0.51 71.00
CA VAL A 973 29.42 0.46 71.19
C VAL A 973 30.74 -0.24 71.50
N SER A 974 30.73 -1.26 72.36
CA SER A 974 31.92 -2.07 72.64
C SER A 974 32.48 -2.76 71.39
N HIS A 975 31.63 -3.17 70.44
CA HIS A 975 32.06 -3.73 69.17
C HIS A 975 32.62 -2.66 68.23
N MET A 976 31.94 -1.52 68.08
CA MET A 976 32.40 -0.41 67.23
C MET A 976 33.78 0.11 67.68
N LEU A 977 34.03 0.18 68.98
CA LEU A 977 35.33 0.55 69.56
C LEU A 977 36.43 -0.53 69.43
N LYS A 978 36.13 -1.73 68.92
CA LYS A 978 37.11 -2.82 68.72
C LYS A 978 37.63 -2.93 67.30
N GLU A 979 37.01 -2.27 66.30
CA GLU A 979 37.62 -2.20 64.97
C GLU A 979 38.91 -1.37 65.06
N LYS A 980 40.04 -2.01 64.74
CA LYS A 980 41.37 -1.39 64.80
C LYS A 980 41.76 -0.86 63.42
N GLY A 981 42.08 0.42 63.32
CA GLY A 981 42.53 1.06 62.09
C GLY A 981 42.90 2.54 62.31
N PRO A 982 43.21 3.29 61.25
CA PRO A 982 43.41 4.73 61.30
C PRO A 982 42.11 5.48 61.66
N GLU A 983 42.20 6.57 62.40
CA GLU A 983 41.07 7.46 62.70
C GLU A 983 40.46 8.13 61.45
N ALA A 984 41.24 8.21 60.37
CA ALA A 984 40.83 8.71 59.06
C ALA A 984 41.61 7.96 57.98
N PHE A 985 40.93 7.63 56.89
CA PHE A 985 41.47 6.85 55.78
C PHE A 985 40.87 7.32 54.46
N PHE A 986 41.61 7.11 53.38
CA PHE A 986 41.11 7.11 52.02
C PHE A 986 40.54 5.74 51.69
N GLU A 987 39.42 5.72 50.97
CA GLU A 987 38.82 4.50 50.43
C GLU A 987 38.94 4.51 48.91
N PHE A 988 39.27 3.36 48.35
CA PHE A 988 39.46 3.12 46.93
C PHE A 988 38.56 1.96 46.52
N SER A 989 37.67 2.22 45.56
CA SER A 989 36.65 1.29 45.08
C SER A 989 37.17 0.22 44.12
N GLY A 990 38.41 0.37 43.61
CA GLY A 990 38.96 -0.45 42.53
C GLY A 990 38.54 -0.02 41.13
N HIS A 991 37.66 0.99 41.01
CA HIS A 991 37.15 1.54 39.75
C HIS A 991 37.20 3.07 39.83
N ASP A 992 37.92 3.71 38.90
CA ASP A 992 38.13 5.17 38.81
C ASP A 992 38.51 5.86 40.15
N SER A 993 39.17 5.12 41.04
CA SER A 993 39.60 5.60 42.35
C SER A 993 41.09 5.78 42.44
N GLY A 994 41.53 6.85 43.10
CA GLY A 994 42.94 7.14 43.32
C GLY A 994 43.15 8.57 43.81
N ILE A 995 44.37 8.87 44.25
CA ILE A 995 44.80 10.20 44.68
C ILE A 995 45.78 10.73 43.63
N GLU A 996 45.38 11.76 42.88
CA GLU A 996 46.30 12.52 42.01
C GLU A 996 46.98 13.66 42.78
N ILE A 997 48.31 13.69 42.74
CA ILE A 997 49.11 14.74 43.37
C ILE A 997 49.43 15.79 42.31
N LYS A 998 48.64 16.87 42.29
CA LYS A 998 48.76 17.97 41.31
C LYS A 998 49.95 18.90 41.55
N SER A 999 50.53 18.89 42.76
CA SER A 999 51.72 19.66 43.11
C SER A 999 52.98 18.94 42.63
N SER A 1000 53.89 19.66 41.99
CA SER A 1000 55.18 19.09 41.55
C SER A 1000 56.01 18.59 42.74
N VAL A 1001 56.40 17.32 42.74
CA VAL A 1001 57.21 16.70 43.80
C VAL A 1001 58.68 16.71 43.40
N GLN A 1002 59.55 17.20 44.28
CA GLN A 1002 61.00 17.16 44.08
C GLN A 1002 61.53 15.75 44.37
N TRP A 1003 62.13 15.11 43.36
CA TRP A 1003 62.67 13.76 43.52
C TRP A 1003 64.01 13.75 44.31
N PRO A 1004 64.20 12.84 45.28
CA PRO A 1004 65.41 12.78 46.10
C PRO A 1004 66.62 12.19 45.35
N TYR A 1005 67.45 13.06 44.78
CA TYR A 1005 68.55 12.65 43.88
C TYR A 1005 69.63 11.72 44.49
N ASN A 1006 69.98 11.92 45.77
CA ASN A 1006 71.15 11.27 46.41
C ASN A 1006 70.86 10.59 47.76
N LYS A 1007 69.64 10.66 48.29
CA LYS A 1007 69.28 10.09 49.61
C LYS A 1007 68.44 8.80 49.55
N GLY A 1008 67.81 8.52 48.40
CA GLY A 1008 66.87 7.41 48.27
C GLY A 1008 65.43 7.84 48.57
N LEU A 1009 64.52 6.87 48.63
CA LEU A 1009 63.08 7.11 48.86
C LEU A 1009 62.54 6.08 49.85
N SER A 1010 61.67 6.50 50.77
CA SER A 1010 60.79 5.58 51.50
C SER A 1010 59.32 5.98 51.36
N PHE A 1011 58.48 5.07 50.89
CA PHE A 1011 57.02 5.18 50.92
C PHE A 1011 56.48 4.36 52.09
N CYS A 1012 55.66 4.94 52.95
CA CYS A 1012 55.06 4.29 54.10
C CYS A 1012 53.56 4.59 54.16
N CYS A 1013 52.72 3.58 54.36
CA CYS A 1013 51.31 3.80 54.67
C CYS A 1013 50.74 2.64 55.50
N TRP A 1014 49.70 2.94 56.28
CA TRP A 1014 48.77 1.90 56.71
C TRP A 1014 47.82 1.59 55.56
N LEU A 1015 47.61 0.32 55.24
CA LEU A 1015 46.68 -0.13 54.20
C LEU A 1015 45.88 -1.35 54.63
N ARG A 1016 44.71 -1.52 54.02
CA ARG A 1016 43.83 -2.67 54.15
C ARG A 1016 43.30 -3.03 52.77
N VAL A 1017 43.79 -4.14 52.21
CA VAL A 1017 43.33 -4.68 50.92
C VAL A 1017 41.98 -5.37 51.12
N GLU A 1018 40.97 -5.09 50.29
CA GLU A 1018 39.64 -5.71 50.40
C GLU A 1018 39.51 -7.02 49.60
N SER A 1019 40.19 -7.09 48.45
CA SER A 1019 40.36 -8.29 47.61
C SER A 1019 41.58 -8.11 46.69
N PHE A 1020 42.13 -9.22 46.19
CA PHE A 1020 43.06 -9.21 45.06
C PHE A 1020 42.29 -9.64 43.79
N PRO A 1021 42.57 -9.06 42.61
CA PRO A 1021 42.00 -9.53 41.36
C PRO A 1021 42.50 -10.95 41.04
N GLU A 1022 41.66 -11.78 40.41
CA GLU A 1022 42.04 -13.14 39.99
C GLU A 1022 43.17 -13.14 38.95
N LYS A 1023 43.18 -12.11 38.09
CA LYS A 1023 44.23 -11.83 37.12
C LYS A 1023 44.50 -10.33 37.12
N GLY A 1024 45.74 -9.94 37.36
CA GLY A 1024 46.19 -8.54 37.31
C GLY A 1024 46.83 -8.04 38.61
N LEU A 1025 47.09 -6.74 38.64
CA LEU A 1025 47.80 -6.04 39.71
C LEU A 1025 47.07 -4.75 40.07
N MET A 1026 47.14 -4.34 41.34
CA MET A 1026 46.60 -3.07 41.83
C MET A 1026 47.71 -2.03 41.96
N GLY A 1027 47.48 -0.80 41.49
CA GLY A 1027 48.41 0.31 41.69
C GLY A 1027 48.57 0.69 43.17
N LEU A 1028 49.80 0.85 43.64
CA LEU A 1028 50.10 1.36 44.98
C LEU A 1028 50.50 2.84 44.92
N TYR A 1029 51.55 3.17 44.18
CA TYR A 1029 51.97 4.54 43.91
C TYR A 1029 52.73 4.66 42.59
N SER A 1030 52.80 5.89 42.09
CA SER A 1030 53.46 6.25 40.84
C SER A 1030 54.05 7.65 40.95
N PHE A 1031 55.32 7.81 40.57
CA PHE A 1031 56.04 9.09 40.62
C PHE A 1031 56.84 9.26 39.33
N PHE A 1032 56.31 10.03 38.39
CA PHE A 1032 56.94 10.29 37.09
C PHE A 1032 57.03 11.78 36.73
N THR A 1033 58.03 12.07 35.91
CA THR A 1033 58.14 13.29 35.09
C THR A 1033 57.14 13.28 33.93
N GLU A 1034 56.92 14.43 33.27
CA GLU A 1034 56.22 14.48 31.98
C GLU A 1034 56.85 13.53 30.95
N ASN A 1035 58.19 13.43 30.97
CA ASN A 1035 59.02 12.60 30.10
C ASN A 1035 59.04 11.10 30.47
N GLY A 1036 58.17 10.62 31.37
CA GLY A 1036 58.06 9.20 31.72
C GLY A 1036 59.23 8.59 32.52
N LYS A 1037 60.20 9.40 32.96
CA LYS A 1037 61.27 8.97 33.89
C LYS A 1037 60.73 8.98 35.32
N GLY A 1038 60.98 7.92 36.09
CA GLY A 1038 60.40 7.80 37.43
C GLY A 1038 60.42 6.38 38.01
N CYS A 1039 59.43 6.08 38.85
CA CYS A 1039 59.13 4.74 39.31
C CYS A 1039 57.65 4.54 39.63
N LEU A 1040 57.20 3.28 39.62
CA LEU A 1040 55.90 2.87 40.15
C LEU A 1040 56.01 1.61 41.01
N ALA A 1041 54.98 1.39 41.83
CA ALA A 1041 54.79 0.18 42.62
C ALA A 1041 53.37 -0.36 42.44
N MET A 1042 53.24 -1.67 42.31
CA MET A 1042 51.97 -2.38 42.19
C MET A 1042 51.95 -3.61 43.12
N ILE A 1043 50.78 -3.96 43.66
CA ILE A 1043 50.60 -5.12 44.52
C ILE A 1043 49.69 -6.15 43.82
N GLY A 1044 50.15 -7.39 43.77
CA GLY A 1044 49.38 -8.56 43.36
C GLY A 1044 49.19 -9.54 44.51
N ASN A 1045 48.50 -10.66 44.24
CA ASN A 1045 48.40 -11.73 45.21
C ASN A 1045 49.81 -12.28 45.54
N ASN A 1046 50.20 -12.23 46.81
CA ASN A 1046 51.52 -12.61 47.34
C ASN A 1046 52.74 -11.89 46.74
N THR A 1047 52.57 -10.79 45.99
CA THR A 1047 53.66 -10.13 45.25
C THR A 1047 53.59 -8.59 45.28
N LEU A 1048 54.75 -7.94 45.34
CA LEU A 1048 54.94 -6.51 45.09
C LEU A 1048 55.83 -6.37 43.85
N ILE A 1049 55.34 -5.70 42.82
CA ILE A 1049 56.13 -5.33 41.64
C ILE A 1049 56.56 -3.88 41.79
N TYR A 1050 57.83 -3.61 41.51
CA TYR A 1050 58.38 -2.26 41.46
C TYR A 1050 59.15 -2.06 40.16
N GLU A 1051 58.88 -0.92 39.52
CA GLU A 1051 59.42 -0.58 38.21
C GLU A 1051 60.19 0.74 38.28
N SER A 1052 61.39 0.75 37.72
CA SER A 1052 62.33 1.87 37.68
C SER A 1052 62.65 2.23 36.23
N VAL A 1053 62.35 3.47 35.82
CA VAL A 1053 62.46 3.91 34.42
C VAL A 1053 63.54 5.00 34.31
N ASN A 1054 64.76 4.62 33.94
CA ASN A 1054 65.89 5.54 33.84
C ASN A 1054 67.01 5.05 32.91
N PRO A 1055 67.29 5.76 31.80
CA PRO A 1055 66.89 5.43 30.41
C PRO A 1055 66.80 3.94 29.99
N LYS A 1056 67.17 2.98 30.82
CA LYS A 1056 66.77 1.57 30.69
C LYS A 1056 65.66 1.27 31.71
N HIS A 1057 64.70 0.47 31.29
CA HIS A 1057 63.65 -0.10 32.14
C HIS A 1057 64.25 -1.17 33.06
N GLN A 1058 63.83 -1.21 34.32
CA GLN A 1058 64.08 -2.34 35.22
C GLN A 1058 62.84 -2.60 36.09
N CYS A 1059 62.25 -3.78 35.91
CA CYS A 1059 61.24 -4.34 36.78
C CYS A 1059 61.88 -5.30 37.80
N VAL A 1060 61.40 -5.27 39.05
CA VAL A 1060 61.74 -6.25 40.10
C VAL A 1060 60.47 -6.72 40.80
N LEU A 1061 60.44 -8.00 41.20
CA LEU A 1061 59.32 -8.64 41.86
C LEU A 1061 59.76 -9.12 43.24
N LEU A 1062 59.03 -8.68 44.27
CA LEU A 1062 59.31 -8.98 45.67
C LEU A 1062 58.16 -9.83 46.23
N SER A 1063 58.50 -10.87 46.99
CA SER A 1063 57.50 -11.65 47.73
C SER A 1063 56.85 -10.77 48.81
N LEU A 1064 55.52 -10.66 48.80
CA LEU A 1064 54.74 -9.86 49.76
C LEU A 1064 53.37 -10.50 49.99
N SER A 1065 53.21 -11.24 51.09
CA SER A 1065 51.89 -11.77 51.50
C SER A 1065 51.19 -10.79 52.44
N LEU A 1066 50.08 -10.20 51.97
CA LEU A 1066 49.22 -9.31 52.77
C LEU A 1066 47.89 -10.03 53.05
N PRO A 1067 47.48 -10.17 54.33
CA PRO A 1067 46.17 -10.71 54.65
C PRO A 1067 45.07 -9.73 54.24
N ILE A 1068 44.11 -10.23 53.47
CA ILE A 1068 42.95 -9.48 53.02
C ILE A 1068 42.08 -9.09 54.24
N LYS A 1069 41.41 -7.94 54.16
CA LYS A 1069 40.48 -7.37 55.14
C LYS A 1069 41.10 -6.97 56.49
N GLN A 1070 42.42 -6.97 56.62
CA GLN A 1070 43.16 -6.54 57.81
C GLN A 1070 44.00 -5.30 57.52
N TRP A 1071 44.16 -4.42 58.52
CA TRP A 1071 45.09 -3.30 58.46
C TRP A 1071 46.53 -3.78 58.67
N LYS A 1072 47.42 -3.34 57.79
CA LYS A 1072 48.85 -3.60 57.79
C LYS A 1072 49.64 -2.32 57.53
N PHE A 1073 50.77 -2.17 58.19
CA PHE A 1073 51.71 -1.09 57.88
C PHE A 1073 52.68 -1.57 56.80
N LEU A 1074 52.61 -0.97 55.61
CA LEU A 1074 53.53 -1.26 54.51
C LEU A 1074 54.57 -0.14 54.41
N CYS A 1075 55.85 -0.50 54.31
CA CYS A 1075 56.91 0.44 53.97
C CYS A 1075 57.79 -0.13 52.84
N VAL A 1076 57.93 0.62 51.75
CA VAL A 1076 58.79 0.30 50.60
C VAL A 1076 59.92 1.32 50.55
N THR A 1077 61.15 0.86 50.71
CA THR A 1077 62.35 1.72 50.74
C THR A 1077 63.29 1.40 49.58
N HIS A 1078 63.80 2.42 48.89
CA HIS A 1078 64.76 2.30 47.81
C HIS A 1078 66.06 3.02 48.19
N THR A 1079 67.06 2.24 48.59
CA THR A 1079 68.40 2.74 48.99
C THR A 1079 69.32 2.97 47.79
N ILE A 1080 70.19 3.98 47.90
CA ILE A 1080 71.22 4.29 46.90
C ILE A 1080 72.55 3.67 47.34
N GLY A 1081 72.97 2.61 46.65
CA GLY A 1081 74.24 1.92 46.92
C GLY A 1081 75.27 2.10 45.81
N ARG A 1082 76.57 2.05 46.16
CA ARG A 1082 77.65 2.04 45.16
C ARG A 1082 77.75 0.67 44.51
N THR A 1083 78.20 0.61 43.26
CA THR A 1083 78.31 -0.64 42.46
C THR A 1083 79.15 -1.72 43.15
N PHE A 1084 80.20 -1.33 43.88
CA PHE A 1084 81.08 -2.25 44.62
C PHE A 1084 80.58 -2.61 46.03
N SER A 1085 79.51 -1.96 46.53
CA SER A 1085 78.97 -2.15 47.89
C SER A 1085 77.59 -2.82 47.88
N GLY A 1086 77.35 -3.73 46.94
CA GLY A 1086 76.08 -4.45 46.80
C GLY A 1086 75.01 -3.79 45.92
N GLY A 1087 75.26 -2.57 45.43
CA GLY A 1087 74.33 -1.82 44.58
C GLY A 1087 73.15 -1.20 45.34
N SER A 1088 72.28 -0.48 44.61
CA SER A 1088 70.98 -0.05 45.12
C SER A 1088 70.10 -1.25 45.45
N GLN A 1089 69.32 -1.13 46.53
CA GLN A 1089 68.43 -2.18 47.01
C GLN A 1089 67.06 -1.60 47.32
N LEU A 1090 66.02 -2.29 46.83
CA LEU A 1090 64.65 -2.08 47.23
C LEU A 1090 64.31 -3.07 48.36
N ARG A 1091 63.65 -2.59 49.42
CA ARG A 1091 63.23 -3.40 50.57
C ARG A 1091 61.79 -3.13 50.90
N CYS A 1092 61.04 -4.19 51.20
CA CYS A 1092 59.66 -4.15 51.63
C CYS A 1092 59.54 -4.62 53.07
N TYR A 1093 58.95 -3.78 53.92
CA TYR A 1093 58.69 -4.04 55.33
C TYR A 1093 57.18 -4.11 55.56
N VAL A 1094 56.75 -5.03 56.43
CA VAL A 1094 55.36 -5.15 56.89
C VAL A 1094 55.35 -5.14 58.41
N ASP A 1095 54.49 -4.32 59.00
CA ASP A 1095 54.33 -4.16 60.46
C ASP A 1095 55.66 -3.85 61.19
N GLY A 1096 56.57 -3.15 60.50
CA GLY A 1096 57.89 -2.75 61.00
C GLY A 1096 59.02 -3.75 60.79
N ASP A 1097 58.73 -4.97 60.33
CA ASP A 1097 59.72 -6.03 60.08
C ASP A 1097 60.03 -6.20 58.58
N LEU A 1098 61.28 -6.52 58.23
CA LEU A 1098 61.72 -6.71 56.84
C LEU A 1098 61.19 -8.04 56.28
N VAL A 1099 60.40 -7.98 55.19
CA VAL A 1099 59.79 -9.17 54.56
C VAL A 1099 60.55 -9.60 53.31
N SER A 1100 60.98 -8.66 52.47
CA SER A 1100 61.68 -8.96 51.22
C SER A 1100 62.63 -7.85 50.79
N SER A 1101 63.67 -8.20 50.04
CA SER A 1101 64.71 -7.27 49.58
C SER A 1101 65.28 -7.73 48.24
N GLU A 1102 65.34 -6.84 47.26
CA GLU A 1102 65.85 -7.12 45.91
C GLU A 1102 66.80 -6.03 45.38
N LYS A 1103 67.64 -6.39 44.42
CA LYS A 1103 68.59 -5.45 43.79
C LYS A 1103 67.93 -4.70 42.62
N CYS A 1104 67.54 -3.45 42.87
CA CYS A 1104 66.95 -2.56 41.86
C CYS A 1104 67.83 -1.32 41.64
N ARG A 1105 67.89 -0.77 40.42
CA ARG A 1105 68.60 0.49 40.14
C ARG A 1105 67.76 1.69 40.54
N TYR A 1106 68.38 2.63 41.24
CA TYR A 1106 67.73 3.88 41.61
C TYR A 1106 67.54 4.84 40.43
N THR A 1107 66.32 5.36 40.26
CA THR A 1107 65.98 6.37 39.27
C THR A 1107 66.63 7.70 39.65
N LYS A 1108 67.59 8.20 38.86
CA LYS A 1108 68.26 9.49 39.11
C LYS A 1108 67.64 10.58 38.24
N VAL A 1109 66.59 11.20 38.76
CA VAL A 1109 65.83 12.27 38.07
C VAL A 1109 66.17 13.62 38.69
N ASN A 1110 66.49 14.60 37.82
CA ASN A 1110 66.68 16.01 38.19
C ASN A 1110 65.44 16.88 37.94
N GLU A 1111 64.60 16.45 36.99
CA GLU A 1111 63.33 17.10 36.65
C GLU A 1111 62.30 16.96 37.80
N LEU A 1112 61.34 17.88 37.86
CA LEU A 1112 60.24 17.79 38.82
C LEU A 1112 59.28 16.65 38.42
N MET A 1113 58.77 15.92 39.41
CA MET A 1113 57.76 14.89 39.19
C MET A 1113 56.38 15.56 39.13
N THR A 1114 55.73 15.51 37.98
CA THR A 1114 54.43 16.15 37.69
C THR A 1114 53.30 15.15 37.49
N ARG A 1115 53.62 13.89 37.22
CA ARG A 1115 52.68 12.77 37.07
C ARG A 1115 52.81 11.85 38.27
N CYS A 1116 52.20 12.27 39.38
CA CYS A 1116 52.30 11.61 40.68
C CYS A 1116 50.92 11.13 41.15
N SER A 1117 50.80 9.86 41.53
CA SER A 1117 49.54 9.30 42.03
C SER A 1117 49.73 8.19 43.08
N VAL A 1118 48.69 7.95 43.87
CA VAL A 1118 48.59 6.87 44.86
C VAL A 1118 47.27 6.14 44.67
N GLY A 1119 47.30 4.81 44.60
CA GLY A 1119 46.11 3.96 44.47
C GLY A 1119 45.36 4.03 43.13
N THR A 1120 45.80 4.81 42.15
CA THR A 1120 45.19 4.86 40.80
C THR A 1120 45.45 3.57 40.01
N GLU A 1121 44.69 3.35 38.94
CA GLU A 1121 45.13 2.46 37.86
C GLU A 1121 46.45 2.97 37.26
N LEU A 1122 47.35 2.06 36.87
CA LEU A 1122 48.70 2.37 36.42
C LEU A 1122 49.03 1.62 35.14
N MET A 1123 49.14 2.33 34.01
CA MET A 1123 49.64 1.75 32.77
C MET A 1123 51.18 1.67 32.80
N PRO A 1124 51.79 0.49 32.58
CA PRO A 1124 53.25 0.36 32.51
C PRO A 1124 53.83 1.15 31.33
N ILE A 1125 54.96 1.81 31.53
CA ILE A 1125 55.54 2.74 30.54
C ILE A 1125 56.66 2.02 29.76
N GLY A 1126 56.27 1.20 28.78
CA GLY A 1126 57.21 0.51 27.88
C GLY A 1126 56.52 -0.35 26.80
N GLU A 1127 57.19 -0.55 25.65
CA GLU A 1127 56.63 -1.23 24.46
C GLU A 1127 56.59 -2.78 24.53
N GLU A 1128 56.88 -3.41 25.67
CA GLU A 1128 56.82 -4.88 25.82
C GLU A 1128 55.87 -5.35 26.94
N PRO A 1129 54.54 -5.39 26.70
CA PRO A 1129 53.58 -5.97 27.64
C PRO A 1129 53.64 -7.52 27.75
N SER A 1130 54.51 -8.18 26.98
CA SER A 1130 54.39 -9.61 26.63
C SER A 1130 55.22 -10.60 27.47
N SER A 1131 56.06 -10.16 28.40
CA SER A 1131 57.01 -11.06 29.11
C SER A 1131 56.68 -11.38 30.58
N LEU A 1132 55.70 -10.71 31.18
CA LEU A 1132 55.40 -10.79 32.63
C LEU A 1132 53.90 -10.96 32.97
N GLY A 1133 53.03 -11.15 31.97
CA GLY A 1133 51.60 -11.37 32.19
C GLY A 1133 50.81 -10.11 32.58
N PHE A 1134 51.20 -8.94 32.06
CA PHE A 1134 50.57 -7.64 32.29
C PHE A 1134 49.21 -7.49 31.58
N GLU A 1135 48.32 -8.49 31.67
CA GLU A 1135 47.05 -8.48 30.93
C GLU A 1135 46.02 -7.49 31.48
N ASN A 1136 46.07 -7.13 32.76
CA ASN A 1136 45.24 -6.08 33.36
C ASN A 1136 45.93 -5.43 34.59
N THR A 1137 45.92 -4.10 34.63
CA THR A 1137 46.24 -3.29 35.82
C THR A 1137 44.96 -2.62 36.30
N LEU A 1138 44.76 -2.51 37.61
CA LEU A 1138 43.56 -1.94 38.22
C LEU A 1138 43.92 -0.87 39.25
N ALA A 1139 42.97 -0.01 39.57
CA ALA A 1139 43.06 0.83 40.76
C ALA A 1139 43.10 -0.01 42.04
N PHE A 1140 43.56 0.58 43.14
CA PHE A 1140 43.59 -0.09 44.43
C PHE A 1140 42.17 -0.40 44.93
N THR A 1141 41.94 -1.60 45.46
CA THR A 1141 40.66 -2.01 46.04
C THR A 1141 40.81 -2.21 47.55
N GLY A 1142 40.40 -1.21 48.32
CA GLY A 1142 40.56 -1.22 49.77
C GLY A 1142 40.67 0.16 50.39
N GLN A 1143 41.42 0.26 51.49
CA GLN A 1143 41.59 1.50 52.25
C GLN A 1143 43.07 1.79 52.51
N MET A 1144 43.45 3.07 52.55
CA MET A 1144 44.77 3.52 53.01
C MET A 1144 44.59 4.60 54.09
N GLY A 1145 45.35 4.50 55.18
CA GLY A 1145 45.46 5.54 56.20
C GLY A 1145 46.38 6.68 55.73
N PRO A 1146 47.03 7.39 56.68
CA PRO A 1146 48.06 8.35 56.38
C PRO A 1146 49.16 7.78 55.48
N VAL A 1147 49.47 8.49 54.40
CA VAL A 1147 50.49 8.14 53.41
C VAL A 1147 51.68 9.10 53.56
N TYR A 1148 52.87 8.53 53.73
CA TYR A 1148 54.11 9.27 53.91
C TYR A 1148 55.11 8.91 52.82
N ALA A 1149 55.68 9.91 52.16
CA ALA A 1149 56.77 9.75 51.21
C ALA A 1149 57.98 10.57 51.70
N PHE A 1150 59.04 9.88 52.09
CA PHE A 1150 60.27 10.48 52.63
C PHE A 1150 61.31 10.62 51.53
N SER A 1151 61.96 11.78 51.48
CA SER A 1151 63.10 12.09 50.59
C SER A 1151 64.43 11.49 51.06
N ASP A 1152 64.36 10.40 51.83
CA ASP A 1152 65.47 9.64 52.39
C ASP A 1152 65.06 8.16 52.54
N ALA A 1153 66.03 7.25 52.52
CA ALA A 1153 65.79 5.82 52.68
C ALA A 1153 65.91 5.40 54.15
N LEU A 1154 64.77 5.40 54.84
CA LEU A 1154 64.64 5.13 56.27
C LEU A 1154 65.34 3.83 56.74
N SER A 1155 65.91 3.88 57.94
CA SER A 1155 66.50 2.73 58.62
C SER A 1155 65.43 1.79 59.22
N PRO A 1156 65.75 0.50 59.49
CA PRO A 1156 64.83 -0.42 60.14
C PRO A 1156 64.29 0.10 61.48
N GLU A 1157 65.13 0.79 62.26
CA GLU A 1157 64.77 1.38 63.55
C GLU A 1157 63.76 2.53 63.38
N GLN A 1158 63.96 3.38 62.36
CA GLN A 1158 63.03 4.46 62.03
C GLN A 1158 61.67 3.90 61.56
N ILE A 1159 61.67 2.89 60.68
CA ILE A 1159 60.45 2.24 60.18
C ILE A 1159 59.68 1.59 61.33
N ARG A 1160 60.37 0.89 62.24
CA ARG A 1160 59.76 0.33 63.46
C ARG A 1160 59.26 1.41 64.41
N GLY A 1161 59.95 2.54 64.49
CA GLY A 1161 59.49 3.74 65.21
C GLY A 1161 58.16 4.27 64.67
N ILE A 1162 58.05 4.44 63.35
CA ILE A 1162 56.80 4.89 62.68
C ILE A 1162 55.67 3.88 62.92
N TYR A 1163 55.93 2.58 62.78
CA TYR A 1163 54.94 1.54 63.09
C TYR A 1163 54.44 1.62 64.54
N ASN A 1164 55.33 1.83 65.50
CA ASN A 1164 55.01 1.92 66.93
C ASN A 1164 54.19 3.17 67.31
N LEU A 1165 54.16 4.23 66.48
CA LEU A 1165 53.24 5.37 66.66
C LEU A 1165 51.78 4.97 66.37
N GLY A 1166 51.56 3.84 65.69
CA GLY A 1166 50.25 3.28 65.39
C GLY A 1166 49.53 3.92 64.20
N PRO A 1167 48.35 3.38 63.84
CA PRO A 1167 47.61 3.81 62.64
C PRO A 1167 46.93 5.18 62.75
N SER A 1168 46.73 5.70 63.97
CA SER A 1168 46.13 7.02 64.21
C SER A 1168 47.10 8.19 64.08
N TYR A 1169 48.41 7.95 63.94
CA TYR A 1169 49.36 9.05 63.80
C TYR A 1169 49.25 9.70 62.42
N MET A 1170 48.86 10.98 62.37
CA MET A 1170 48.64 11.75 61.13
C MET A 1170 49.51 13.00 61.00
N TYR A 1171 50.37 13.26 61.98
CA TYR A 1171 51.17 14.48 62.01
C TYR A 1171 52.36 14.40 61.03
N SER A 1172 52.90 15.56 60.66
CA SER A 1172 54.09 15.64 59.82
C SER A 1172 55.35 15.27 60.58
N PHE A 1173 56.15 14.37 60.02
CA PHE A 1173 57.52 14.19 60.44
C PHE A 1173 58.34 15.40 59.95
N LEU A 1174 58.75 16.25 60.88
CA LEU A 1174 59.74 17.30 60.62
C LEU A 1174 61.12 16.65 60.58
N GLY A 1175 61.86 16.90 59.51
CA GLY A 1175 63.30 16.60 59.46
C GLY A 1175 64.10 17.81 59.95
N ASP A 1176 65.22 17.54 60.62
CA ASP A 1176 66.27 18.52 60.92
C ASP A 1176 67.12 18.83 59.66
#